data_AF-A0A094NQK4-F1
#
_entry.id   AF-A0A094NQK4-F1
#
_cell.length_a   1.000
_cell.length_b   1.000
_cell.length_c   1.000
_cell.angle_alpha   90.00
_cell.angle_beta   90.00
_cell.angle_gamma   90.00
#
_symmetry.space_group_name_H-M   'P 1'
#
loop_
_entity.id
_entity.type
_entity.pdbx_description
1 polymer ?
#
loop_
_entity_poly.entity_id
_entity_poly.type
_entity_poly.pdbx_seq_one_letter_code
_entity_poly.pdbx_strand_id
1 'polypeptide(L)'
;PKVEPATPLAVRFGLPDSRRHGERICLSPCNTLAAVTDDFGRVILLDVTRGLAVRMWKGYRDAEVGWIQTVEDLHERETEKMDFSPFGNAQGPSRVAQFLVIYAPRRGILEVWSTQQGPRVGAFNVGKYCRLLYPGYKIMGLNNVTSQGWQPQTYQICLVDPVSGSVKTVHVPFHLALSDKKSERAKDMHLVKKLNTLLKAKTSDPDLIEAEAKELILDIKYPATKKQALESLLTSERVPLSSLTNITQTLMDNLKKQELECVDEGLLQFCANKLKLLHLYELVSKLNSQSIQKDTPPSDNDLAKLLRLEEKDFHRLQTLLENYKKENTQTTVQSAEEKGDVLSVKMFLEYLEYEKDVINVKNMEDGEYVALGSFFFWKCLCGESSTEETCCALESAGFSPQILLSLLLNLWISKEKDILDKPDSVSCLHTMLSLLSKMKVAIDESWDTQSVSPWWQQMRTACIQSENNAAALLSAHVGHSVTAQIIDSVTEKKFSQITVGSDTESWEALSLDTEYWKLLLKQLEDCLILQTLLHSKVSKRTKRVLSLQTEPLGRLSVKKLLEAGKGGIADTVAKWVFKQGFSPLVLNLAQHKNNTDRTEESVEMHTNIFLEEPEADSGLETILELLQLAYQQFPCSLEVDVLHAHCCWEYVVQWNKDPEEACFLIRSIDHLRCIVNAHVQHGIALMMWNTFIVKRLSSATYLMDKVGKAPKDRLCRRASMGDTAMTAFLGCCSDLLQTLLEADVSSDEMQAPVLDTEDAWVSVEGPVSIVELALEQKRIHYPLVEHQFVLCTILYTIMRFSLKSVKPLSLFDSKGKNAFFKDLTSIQLLPSGDMDPNVLSIRQQFLVKVVSAAVQSLCSSQNAKEVSEEELSPFEKGKNWPNLSVDLARYLQISEDVVRRHYVCELYSYGLDHLGEEAFLQVTDREVLASQLLILAGQRLALALLHTQTKEGMELLARLPPTLCTWLKAMDPQELQNVEVPIAATAKLVNKVIEHLPENHGQYSLALNLMEAVEAIS
;
A
#
# COMPACT_ATOMS: atom_id res chain seq x y z
N PRO A 1 -65.05 -12.03 42.81
CA PRO A 1 -65.47 -10.61 42.71
C PRO A 1 -67.00 -10.49 42.84
N LYS A 2 -67.51 -9.72 43.80
CA LYS A 2 -68.94 -9.37 43.84
C LYS A 2 -69.21 -8.53 42.58
N VAL A 3 -70.02 -9.05 41.66
CA VAL A 3 -70.42 -8.31 40.45
C VAL A 3 -71.30 -7.16 40.91
N GLU A 4 -70.84 -5.93 40.71
CA GLU A 4 -71.62 -4.74 41.03
C GLU A 4 -72.92 -4.73 40.19
N PRO A 5 -74.05 -4.27 40.76
CA PRO A 5 -75.30 -4.19 40.03
C PRO A 5 -75.13 -3.30 38.80
N ALA A 6 -75.66 -3.74 37.65
CA ALA A 6 -75.50 -3.04 36.39
C ALA A 6 -76.11 -1.63 36.44
N THR A 7 -75.30 -0.62 36.16
CA THR A 7 -75.77 0.76 36.04
C THR A 7 -76.68 0.88 34.82
N PRO A 8 -77.96 1.30 34.97
CA PRO A 8 -78.85 1.48 33.83
C PRO A 8 -78.32 2.63 32.95
N LEU A 9 -77.90 2.30 31.73
CA LEU A 9 -77.48 3.29 30.75
C LEU A 9 -78.71 3.89 30.06
N ALA A 10 -78.79 5.22 30.03
CA ALA A 10 -79.82 5.91 29.25
C ALA A 10 -79.58 5.69 27.74
N VAL A 11 -80.66 5.40 27.00
CA VAL A 11 -80.60 5.25 25.54
C VAL A 11 -80.13 6.57 24.92
N ARG A 12 -78.93 6.58 24.33
CA ARG A 12 -78.38 7.77 23.66
C ARG A 12 -78.99 8.01 22.29
N PHE A 13 -79.22 6.95 21.53
CA PHE A 13 -79.77 7.00 20.18
C PHE A 13 -80.70 5.81 19.95
N GLY A 14 -81.75 6.02 19.19
CA GLY A 14 -82.66 4.98 18.75
C GLY A 14 -83.18 5.30 17.36
N LEU A 15 -83.43 4.26 16.56
CA LEU A 15 -84.09 4.37 15.26
C LEU A 15 -85.48 3.76 15.40
N PRO A 16 -86.46 4.52 15.93
CA PRO A 16 -87.81 4.00 16.13
C PRO A 16 -88.49 3.81 14.76
N ASP A 17 -88.68 2.57 14.35
CA ASP A 17 -89.59 2.18 13.27
C ASP A 17 -90.72 1.37 13.90
N SER A 18 -91.91 1.97 14.02
CA SER A 18 -93.04 1.37 14.74
C SER A 18 -93.59 0.11 14.06
N ARG A 19 -93.22 -0.16 12.81
CA ARG A 19 -93.74 -1.30 12.05
C ARG A 19 -92.76 -2.44 11.91
N ARG A 20 -91.49 -2.26 12.31
CA ARG A 20 -90.40 -3.19 11.98
C ARG A 20 -89.46 -3.37 13.14
N HIS A 21 -89.04 -4.61 13.35
CA HIS A 21 -88.07 -4.97 14.36
C HIS A 21 -86.74 -5.36 13.72
N GLY A 22 -85.65 -4.83 14.27
CA GLY A 22 -84.30 -5.27 13.91
C GLY A 22 -84.05 -6.66 14.49
N GLU A 23 -83.69 -7.62 13.65
CA GLU A 23 -83.47 -9.02 14.05
C GLU A 23 -82.02 -9.28 14.48
N ARG A 24 -81.06 -8.71 13.74
CA ARG A 24 -79.62 -8.89 14.00
C ARG A 24 -78.87 -7.60 13.74
N ILE A 25 -77.83 -7.37 14.53
CA ILE A 25 -76.86 -6.29 14.34
C ILE A 25 -75.46 -6.89 14.26
N CYS A 26 -74.69 -6.46 13.25
CA CYS A 26 -73.34 -6.92 12.99
C CYS A 26 -72.39 -5.71 12.91
N LEU A 27 -71.53 -5.57 13.91
CA LEU A 27 -70.55 -4.47 13.99
C LEU A 27 -69.40 -4.69 13.00
N SER A 28 -68.92 -3.59 12.41
CA SER A 28 -67.72 -3.61 11.59
C SER A 28 -66.47 -3.87 12.45
N PRO A 29 -65.37 -4.40 11.89
CA PRO A 29 -64.15 -4.70 12.63
C PRO A 29 -63.52 -3.49 13.38
N CYS A 30 -63.83 -2.27 12.95
CA CYS A 30 -63.36 -1.03 13.58
C CYS A 30 -64.39 -0.39 14.52
N ASN A 31 -65.54 -1.04 14.76
CA ASN A 31 -66.63 -0.58 15.63
C ASN A 31 -67.26 0.79 15.27
N THR A 32 -66.98 1.33 14.08
CA THR A 32 -67.55 2.62 13.64
C THR A 32 -68.87 2.45 12.89
N LEU A 33 -69.07 1.30 12.25
CA LEU A 33 -70.24 0.99 11.45
C LEU A 33 -70.94 -0.27 11.97
N ALA A 34 -72.25 -0.36 11.76
CA ALA A 34 -73.03 -1.57 12.05
C ALA A 34 -74.01 -1.85 10.92
N ALA A 35 -74.16 -3.11 10.51
CA ALA A 35 -75.21 -3.54 9.61
C ALA A 35 -76.35 -4.17 10.41
N VAL A 36 -77.56 -3.68 10.24
CA VAL A 36 -78.78 -4.17 10.91
C VAL A 36 -79.72 -4.79 9.88
N THR A 37 -80.14 -6.02 10.10
CA THR A 37 -81.17 -6.70 9.30
C THR A 37 -82.52 -6.57 9.99
N ASP A 38 -83.59 -6.26 9.25
CA ASP A 38 -84.95 -6.21 9.78
C ASP A 38 -85.82 -7.41 9.36
N ASP A 39 -86.93 -7.58 10.07
CA ASP A 39 -87.98 -8.60 9.86
C ASP A 39 -88.72 -8.50 8.51
N PHE A 40 -88.49 -7.44 7.73
CA PHE A 40 -89.21 -7.16 6.49
C PHE A 40 -88.28 -7.07 5.26
N GLY A 41 -87.02 -7.51 5.40
CA GLY A 41 -86.05 -7.66 4.34
C GLY A 41 -85.31 -6.39 3.95
N ARG A 42 -84.95 -5.54 4.91
CA ARG A 42 -83.99 -4.45 4.74
C ARG A 42 -82.71 -4.76 5.49
N VAL A 43 -81.59 -4.34 4.88
CA VAL A 43 -80.31 -4.20 5.56
C VAL A 43 -80.03 -2.71 5.68
N ILE A 44 -79.75 -2.22 6.87
CA ILE A 44 -79.47 -0.81 7.16
C ILE A 44 -78.05 -0.71 7.68
N LEU A 45 -77.22 0.10 7.02
CA LEU A 45 -75.89 0.47 7.49
C LEU A 45 -76.02 1.69 8.41
N LEU A 46 -75.55 1.55 9.64
CA LEU A 46 -75.55 2.56 10.69
C LEU A 46 -74.13 3.03 10.97
N ASP A 47 -73.98 4.33 11.16
CA ASP A 47 -72.82 4.92 11.82
C ASP A 47 -73.07 4.88 13.33
N VAL A 48 -72.30 4.04 14.03
CA VAL A 48 -72.46 3.78 15.47
C VAL A 48 -72.05 4.99 16.29
N THR A 49 -71.09 5.78 15.81
CA THR A 49 -70.59 6.96 16.52
C THR A 49 -71.58 8.12 16.47
N ARG A 50 -72.22 8.31 15.30
CA ARG A 50 -73.16 9.41 15.06
C ARG A 50 -74.62 9.02 15.31
N GLY A 51 -74.93 7.73 15.39
CA GLY A 51 -76.30 7.23 15.52
C GLY A 51 -77.15 7.42 14.26
N LEU A 52 -76.54 7.52 13.08
CA LEU A 52 -77.22 7.83 11.81
C LEU A 52 -77.30 6.60 10.89
N ALA A 53 -78.40 6.45 10.17
CA ALA A 53 -78.50 5.49 9.07
C ALA A 53 -77.83 6.06 7.80
N VAL A 54 -76.73 5.43 7.37
CA VAL A 54 -75.91 5.87 6.24
C VAL A 54 -76.45 5.36 4.91
N ARG A 55 -76.84 4.08 4.85
CA ARG A 55 -77.28 3.42 3.61
C ARG A 55 -78.30 2.32 3.92
N MET A 56 -79.21 2.05 2.99
CA MET A 56 -80.25 1.01 3.14
C MET A 56 -80.38 0.19 1.85
N TRP A 57 -80.37 -1.13 1.99
CA TRP A 57 -80.67 -2.10 0.94
C TRP A 57 -82.05 -2.72 1.18
N LYS A 58 -82.89 -2.82 0.14
CA LYS A 58 -84.26 -3.35 0.22
C LYS A 58 -84.36 -4.67 -0.54
N GLY A 59 -85.21 -5.60 -0.08
CA GLY A 59 -85.45 -6.89 -0.74
C GLY A 59 -84.55 -8.03 -0.27
N TYR A 60 -83.84 -7.85 0.84
CA TYR A 60 -82.89 -8.79 1.45
C TYR A 60 -83.54 -9.50 2.64
N ARG A 61 -84.61 -10.26 2.40
CA ARG A 61 -85.29 -11.05 3.45
C ARG A 61 -84.36 -12.16 3.94
N ASP A 62 -84.37 -12.38 5.25
CA ASP A 62 -83.57 -13.40 5.93
C ASP A 62 -82.05 -13.24 5.66
N ALA A 63 -81.59 -12.04 5.32
CA ALA A 63 -80.21 -11.84 4.90
C ALA A 63 -79.21 -11.98 6.05
N GLU A 64 -78.05 -12.56 5.73
CA GLU A 64 -76.92 -12.65 6.64
C GLU A 64 -75.83 -11.67 6.20
N VAL A 65 -75.19 -11.00 7.16
CA VAL A 65 -74.24 -9.94 6.88
C VAL A 65 -72.91 -10.18 7.59
N GLY A 66 -71.83 -9.81 6.93
CA GLY A 66 -70.48 -9.86 7.49
C GLY A 66 -69.57 -8.81 6.84
N TRP A 67 -68.35 -8.70 7.36
CA TRP A 67 -67.42 -7.64 6.97
C TRP A 67 -66.09 -8.21 6.47
N ILE A 68 -65.52 -7.59 5.43
CA ILE A 68 -64.17 -7.85 4.92
C ILE A 68 -63.36 -6.55 5.03
N GLN A 69 -62.13 -6.65 5.50
CA GLN A 69 -61.17 -5.58 5.69
C GLN A 69 -59.89 -5.87 4.89
N THR A 70 -59.51 -4.96 4.00
CA THR A 70 -58.33 -5.10 3.15
C THR A 70 -57.40 -3.92 3.38
N VAL A 71 -56.11 -4.20 3.48
CA VAL A 71 -55.08 -3.25 3.89
C VAL A 71 -54.27 -2.83 2.65
N GLU A 72 -53.90 -1.56 2.55
CA GLU A 72 -53.01 -1.05 1.49
C GLU A 72 -51.56 -1.44 1.78
N ASP A 73 -50.95 -2.23 0.90
CA ASP A 73 -49.52 -2.56 0.98
C ASP A 73 -48.68 -1.37 0.51
N LEU A 74 -48.42 -0.42 1.41
CA LEU A 74 -47.57 0.76 1.19
C LEU A 74 -46.08 0.38 1.22
N HIS A 75 -45.58 -0.29 0.18
CA HIS A 75 -44.13 -0.45 -0.04
C HIS A 75 -43.58 0.45 -1.16
N GLU A 76 -44.37 1.39 -1.70
CA GLU A 76 -44.04 2.10 -2.95
C GLU A 76 -43.94 3.64 -2.80
N ARG A 77 -43.55 4.17 -1.63
CA ARG A 77 -43.23 5.61 -1.50
C ARG A 77 -41.84 5.97 -0.98
N GLU A 78 -41.01 5.01 -0.61
CA GLU A 78 -39.66 5.29 -0.09
C GLU A 78 -38.59 4.75 -1.03
N THR A 79 -38.32 5.49 -2.10
CA THR A 79 -37.03 5.43 -2.81
C THR A 79 -36.48 6.84 -3.00
N GLU A 80 -36.56 7.67 -1.97
CA GLU A 80 -35.75 8.89 -1.84
C GLU A 80 -35.32 9.06 -0.38
N LYS A 81 -34.05 8.67 -0.11
CA LYS A 81 -33.13 9.07 0.97
C LYS A 81 -33.73 9.40 2.36
N MET A 82 -33.41 8.59 3.38
CA MET A 82 -32.58 8.98 4.56
C MET A 82 -32.66 7.95 5.71
N ASP A 83 -31.47 7.59 6.17
CA ASP A 83 -31.03 7.28 7.54
C ASP A 83 -31.86 6.36 8.45
N PHE A 84 -31.28 5.17 8.67
CA PHE A 84 -31.65 4.23 9.71
C PHE A 84 -31.49 4.85 11.11
N SER A 85 -32.59 5.06 11.82
CA SER A 85 -32.62 5.14 13.28
C SER A 85 -33.50 4.02 13.84
N PRO A 86 -33.13 3.32 14.94
CA PRO A 86 -33.85 2.13 15.40
C PRO A 86 -35.10 2.45 16.24
N PHE A 87 -35.47 3.72 16.39
CA PHE A 87 -36.57 4.15 17.26
C PHE A 87 -37.33 5.33 16.64
N GLY A 88 -38.19 5.03 15.66
CA GLY A 88 -39.11 6.00 15.08
C GLY A 88 -40.27 5.32 14.36
N ASN A 89 -41.42 5.18 15.03
CA ASN A 89 -42.67 4.78 14.40
C ASN A 89 -43.13 5.89 13.44
N ALA A 90 -42.75 5.77 12.17
CA ALA A 90 -43.22 6.64 11.09
C ALA A 90 -43.85 5.85 9.93
N GLN A 91 -44.47 4.70 10.19
CA GLN A 91 -45.50 4.20 9.27
C GLN A 91 -46.77 5.00 9.50
N GLY A 92 -47.11 5.88 8.55
CA GLY A 92 -48.46 6.43 8.47
C GLY A 92 -49.50 5.30 8.49
N PRO A 93 -50.73 5.55 8.99
CA PRO A 93 -51.73 4.49 9.09
C PRO A 93 -51.99 3.90 7.71
N SER A 94 -51.68 2.61 7.51
CA SER A 94 -52.01 1.91 6.27
C SER A 94 -53.49 2.10 5.97
N ARG A 95 -53.81 2.54 4.75
CA ARG A 95 -55.19 2.80 4.37
C ARG A 95 -55.90 1.46 4.34
N VAL A 96 -56.98 1.35 5.10
CA VAL A 96 -57.77 0.14 5.17
C VAL A 96 -59.11 0.38 4.50
N ALA A 97 -59.41 -0.44 3.50
CA ALA A 97 -60.73 -0.50 2.89
C ALA A 97 -61.61 -1.53 3.60
N GLN A 98 -62.88 -1.19 3.76
CA GLN A 98 -63.88 -2.06 4.35
C GLN A 98 -65.00 -2.32 3.35
N PHE A 99 -65.43 -3.57 3.29
CA PHE A 99 -66.52 -4.03 2.44
C PHE A 99 -67.58 -4.74 3.27
N LEU A 100 -68.84 -4.49 2.94
CA LEU A 100 -69.98 -5.18 3.50
C LEU A 100 -70.34 -6.36 2.60
N VAL A 101 -70.41 -7.56 3.18
CA VAL A 101 -70.85 -8.76 2.49
C VAL A 101 -72.28 -9.06 2.93
N ILE A 102 -73.19 -9.19 1.96
CA ILE A 102 -74.60 -9.51 2.20
C ILE A 102 -74.92 -10.82 1.49
N TYR A 103 -75.24 -11.84 2.26
CA TYR A 103 -75.80 -13.10 1.75
C TYR A 103 -77.33 -13.01 1.76
N ALA A 104 -77.96 -13.25 0.60
CA ALA A 104 -79.41 -13.27 0.44
C ALA A 104 -79.91 -14.71 0.19
N PRO A 105 -80.34 -15.46 1.23
CA PRO A 105 -80.62 -16.89 1.10
C PRO A 105 -81.71 -17.22 0.09
N ARG A 106 -82.79 -16.41 0.04
CA ARG A 106 -83.90 -16.62 -0.92
C ARG A 106 -83.46 -16.54 -2.38
N ARG A 107 -82.47 -15.69 -2.67
CA ARG A 107 -81.90 -15.50 -4.01
C ARG A 107 -80.72 -16.44 -4.27
N GLY A 108 -80.06 -16.92 -3.22
CA GLY A 108 -78.85 -17.75 -3.30
C GLY A 108 -77.61 -16.99 -3.79
N ILE A 109 -77.55 -15.69 -3.52
CA ILE A 109 -76.49 -14.78 -4.01
C ILE A 109 -75.76 -14.16 -2.82
N LEU A 110 -74.43 -14.12 -2.90
CA LEU A 110 -73.54 -13.40 -2.01
C LEU A 110 -73.06 -12.13 -2.72
N GLU A 111 -73.37 -10.95 -2.18
CA GLU A 111 -72.97 -9.67 -2.77
C GLU A 111 -71.96 -8.95 -1.87
N VAL A 112 -70.94 -8.37 -2.49
CA VAL A 112 -69.91 -7.56 -1.83
C VAL A 112 -70.11 -6.10 -2.21
N TRP A 113 -70.27 -5.25 -1.22
CA TRP A 113 -70.61 -3.84 -1.36
C TRP A 113 -69.53 -2.94 -0.73
N SER A 114 -69.25 -1.84 -1.41
CA SER A 114 -68.59 -0.69 -0.79
C SER A 114 -69.54 -0.06 0.24
N THR A 115 -69.00 0.40 1.37
CA THR A 115 -69.78 0.68 2.58
C THR A 115 -70.63 1.94 2.48
N GLN A 116 -70.00 3.12 2.51
CA GLN A 116 -70.71 4.41 2.60
C GLN A 116 -71.12 4.94 1.22
N GLN A 117 -70.16 5.05 0.30
CA GLN A 117 -70.37 5.51 -1.07
C GLN A 117 -69.72 4.53 -2.04
N GLY A 118 -70.46 4.11 -3.06
CA GLY A 118 -69.94 3.28 -4.15
C GLY A 118 -70.86 2.15 -4.63
N PRO A 119 -70.53 1.55 -5.78
CA PRO A 119 -71.30 0.48 -6.38
C PRO A 119 -71.06 -0.87 -5.71
N ARG A 120 -71.79 -1.89 -6.17
CA ARG A 120 -71.54 -3.30 -5.85
C ARG A 120 -70.20 -3.71 -6.46
N VAL A 121 -69.29 -4.24 -5.63
CA VAL A 121 -67.92 -4.63 -6.01
C VAL A 121 -67.91 -6.02 -6.65
N GLY A 122 -68.80 -6.92 -6.19
CA GLY A 122 -68.93 -8.26 -6.73
C GLY A 122 -70.24 -8.93 -6.32
N ALA A 123 -70.65 -9.95 -7.08
CA ALA A 123 -71.79 -10.80 -6.76
C ALA A 123 -71.48 -12.24 -7.18
N PHE A 124 -71.78 -13.19 -6.30
CA PHE A 124 -71.46 -14.60 -6.49
C PHE A 124 -72.72 -15.45 -6.27
N ASN A 125 -72.99 -16.40 -7.16
CA ASN A 125 -74.05 -17.38 -6.97
C ASN A 125 -73.52 -18.50 -6.07
N VAL A 126 -74.06 -18.64 -4.85
CA VAL A 126 -73.46 -19.52 -3.83
C VAL A 126 -74.39 -20.61 -3.31
N GLY A 127 -75.70 -20.55 -3.59
CA GLY A 127 -76.71 -21.54 -3.17
C GLY A 127 -77.70 -20.98 -2.15
N LYS A 128 -78.90 -21.57 -2.02
CA LYS A 128 -80.01 -21.04 -1.18
C LYS A 128 -79.96 -21.44 0.30
N TYR A 129 -79.16 -22.45 0.65
CA TYR A 129 -79.10 -23.03 2.00
C TYR A 129 -77.73 -22.84 2.67
N CYS A 130 -76.91 -21.90 2.18
CA CYS A 130 -75.60 -21.63 2.77
C CYS A 130 -75.75 -20.82 4.06
N ARG A 131 -74.69 -20.79 4.85
CA ARG A 131 -74.58 -19.98 6.06
C ARG A 131 -73.33 -19.12 6.02
N LEU A 132 -73.51 -17.81 6.21
CA LEU A 132 -72.42 -16.84 6.28
C LEU A 132 -71.95 -16.73 7.74
N LEU A 133 -70.71 -17.14 7.98
CA LEU A 133 -70.06 -17.06 9.27
C LEU A 133 -69.12 -15.86 9.28
N TYR A 134 -69.41 -14.92 10.18
CA TYR A 134 -68.58 -13.77 10.46
C TYR A 134 -68.23 -13.74 11.96
N PRO A 135 -66.95 -13.91 12.35
CA PRO A 135 -66.53 -13.78 13.72
C PRO A 135 -66.54 -12.30 14.13
N GLY A 136 -67.64 -11.84 14.72
CA GLY A 136 -67.80 -10.45 15.18
C GLY A 136 -67.06 -10.10 16.48
N TYR A 137 -66.17 -10.97 16.95
CA TYR A 137 -65.43 -10.80 18.21
C TYR A 137 -63.96 -11.21 18.04
N LYS A 138 -63.07 -10.54 18.78
CA LYS A 138 -61.68 -10.96 18.94
C LYS A 138 -61.59 -12.09 19.98
N ILE A 139 -60.37 -12.50 20.36
CA ILE A 139 -60.15 -13.52 21.40
C ILE A 139 -61.01 -13.21 22.64
N MET A 140 -61.82 -14.19 23.05
CA MET A 140 -62.76 -14.06 24.16
C MET A 140 -62.03 -13.60 25.43
N GLY A 141 -62.45 -12.46 26.01
CA GLY A 141 -61.84 -11.88 27.22
C GLY A 141 -60.90 -10.69 27.00
N LEU A 142 -60.51 -10.36 25.76
CA LEU A 142 -59.61 -9.25 25.42
C LEU A 142 -60.27 -8.08 24.69
N ASN A 143 -61.60 -8.02 24.62
CA ASN A 143 -62.34 -6.99 23.88
C ASN A 143 -62.14 -5.55 24.43
N ASN A 144 -61.68 -5.41 25.67
CA ASN A 144 -61.46 -4.11 26.31
C ASN A 144 -60.01 -3.61 26.18
N VAL A 145 -59.09 -4.45 25.72
CA VAL A 145 -57.71 -4.04 25.45
C VAL A 145 -57.67 -3.54 24.01
N THR A 146 -57.93 -2.25 23.82
CA THR A 146 -57.60 -1.53 22.58
C THR A 146 -56.08 -1.38 22.47
N SER A 147 -55.35 -2.49 22.40
CA SER A 147 -53.93 -2.46 22.06
C SER A 147 -53.82 -2.22 20.55
N GLN A 148 -53.15 -1.13 20.22
CA GLN A 148 -52.79 -0.58 18.92
C GLN A 148 -51.92 -1.53 18.06
N GLY A 149 -52.37 -2.78 17.84
CA GLY A 149 -51.76 -3.74 16.94
C GLY A 149 -52.78 -4.16 15.87
N TRP A 150 -52.66 -3.58 14.68
CA TRP A 150 -53.54 -3.84 13.54
C TRP A 150 -53.07 -5.11 12.82
N GLN A 151 -53.31 -6.28 13.41
CA GLN A 151 -53.10 -7.55 12.71
C GLN A 151 -54.42 -7.95 12.04
N PRO A 152 -54.54 -7.95 10.70
CA PRO A 152 -55.71 -8.46 10.02
C PRO A 152 -55.86 -9.96 10.31
N GLN A 153 -57.01 -10.37 10.86
CA GLN A 153 -57.30 -11.78 11.12
C GLN A 153 -57.31 -12.55 9.80
N THR A 154 -56.70 -13.75 9.78
CA THR A 154 -56.48 -14.59 8.61
C THR A 154 -57.78 -15.11 7.96
N TYR A 155 -58.90 -15.10 8.68
CA TYR A 155 -60.21 -15.51 8.17
C TYR A 155 -61.30 -14.53 8.63
N GLN A 156 -61.56 -13.52 7.80
CA GLN A 156 -62.52 -12.46 8.13
C GLN A 156 -63.96 -12.87 7.87
N ILE A 157 -64.20 -13.74 6.88
CA ILE A 157 -65.54 -14.25 6.57
C ILE A 157 -65.46 -15.62 5.89
N CYS A 158 -66.41 -16.49 6.20
CA CYS A 158 -66.51 -17.79 5.58
C CYS A 158 -67.97 -18.11 5.24
N LEU A 159 -68.20 -18.62 4.03
CA LEU A 159 -69.49 -19.17 3.64
C LEU A 159 -69.42 -20.70 3.71
N VAL A 160 -70.32 -21.29 4.50
CA VAL A 160 -70.45 -22.74 4.62
C VAL A 160 -71.67 -23.18 3.81
N ASP A 161 -71.47 -24.06 2.86
CA ASP A 161 -72.57 -24.72 2.16
C ASP A 161 -72.81 -26.11 2.78
N PRO A 162 -73.88 -26.29 3.58
CA PRO A 162 -74.15 -27.55 4.26
C PRO A 162 -74.57 -28.67 3.28
N VAL A 163 -74.98 -28.35 2.06
CA VAL A 163 -75.38 -29.35 1.05
C VAL A 163 -74.15 -29.96 0.38
N SER A 164 -73.13 -29.15 0.09
CA SER A 164 -71.87 -29.62 -0.53
C SER A 164 -70.76 -29.93 0.47
N GLY A 165 -70.91 -29.56 1.74
CA GLY A 165 -69.86 -29.66 2.75
C GLY A 165 -68.67 -28.73 2.51
N SER A 166 -68.80 -27.76 1.58
CA SER A 166 -67.70 -26.87 1.19
C SER A 166 -67.67 -25.58 2.01
N VAL A 167 -66.45 -25.13 2.28
CA VAL A 167 -66.12 -23.91 3.03
C VAL A 167 -65.47 -22.95 2.03
N LYS A 168 -66.09 -21.81 1.75
CA LYS A 168 -65.62 -20.82 0.77
C LYS A 168 -65.26 -19.51 1.45
N THR A 169 -64.05 -19.01 1.19
CA THR A 169 -63.58 -17.70 1.65
C THR A 169 -63.65 -16.68 0.53
N VAL A 170 -63.89 -15.41 0.87
CA VAL A 170 -63.94 -14.30 -0.10
C VAL A 170 -62.73 -13.40 0.11
N HIS A 171 -61.92 -13.22 -0.94
CA HIS A 171 -60.79 -12.30 -0.95
C HIS A 171 -61.08 -11.12 -1.88
N VAL A 172 -60.82 -9.90 -1.42
CA VAL A 172 -61.06 -8.67 -2.19
C VAL A 172 -59.74 -7.89 -2.27
N PRO A 173 -59.15 -7.68 -3.45
CA PRO A 173 -57.96 -6.83 -3.59
C PRO A 173 -58.23 -5.37 -3.19
N PHE A 174 -57.24 -4.71 -2.56
CA PHE A 174 -57.37 -3.31 -2.10
C PHE A 174 -57.71 -2.32 -3.22
N HIS A 175 -57.17 -2.51 -4.43
CA HIS A 175 -57.41 -1.60 -5.56
C HIS A 175 -58.89 -1.52 -5.99
N LEU A 176 -59.71 -2.54 -5.68
CA LEU A 176 -61.16 -2.51 -5.95
C LEU A 176 -61.92 -1.54 -5.02
N ALA A 177 -61.28 -1.06 -3.95
CA ALA A 177 -61.81 0.00 -3.11
C ALA A 177 -61.61 1.40 -3.71
N LEU A 178 -60.69 1.54 -4.67
CA LEU A 178 -60.34 2.80 -5.30
C LEU A 178 -61.22 2.98 -6.55
N SER A 179 -62.28 3.80 -6.44
CA SER A 179 -63.28 3.99 -7.51
C SER A 179 -62.81 4.88 -8.68
N ASP A 180 -61.51 4.89 -9.02
CA ASP A 180 -60.92 5.89 -9.92
C ASP A 180 -59.91 5.30 -10.94
N LYS A 181 -59.60 6.07 -12.00
CA LYS A 181 -58.64 5.77 -13.11
C LYS A 181 -57.26 5.22 -12.69
N LYS A 182 -56.93 5.27 -11.39
CA LYS A 182 -55.71 4.72 -10.77
C LYS A 182 -55.75 3.19 -10.58
N SER A 183 -56.89 2.52 -10.79
CA SER A 183 -57.02 1.05 -10.69
C SER A 183 -56.17 0.30 -11.72
N GLU A 184 -56.07 0.81 -12.95
CA GLU A 184 -55.28 0.18 -14.03
C GLU A 184 -53.78 0.20 -13.70
N ARG A 185 -53.26 1.28 -13.10
CA ARG A 185 -51.84 1.35 -12.69
C ARG A 185 -51.53 0.36 -11.57
N ALA A 186 -52.47 0.16 -10.65
CA ALA A 186 -52.36 -0.85 -9.59
C ALA A 186 -52.45 -2.29 -10.14
N LYS A 187 -53.26 -2.51 -11.19
CA LYS A 187 -53.31 -3.78 -11.93
C LYS A 187 -51.97 -4.09 -12.59
N ASP A 188 -51.40 -3.13 -13.31
CA ASP A 188 -50.10 -3.28 -13.97
C ASP A 188 -48.97 -3.58 -12.97
N MET A 189 -48.97 -2.92 -11.81
CA MET A 189 -48.01 -3.21 -10.73
C MET A 189 -48.15 -4.63 -10.17
N HIS A 190 -49.38 -5.15 -10.08
CA HIS A 190 -49.62 -6.53 -9.68
C HIS A 190 -49.13 -7.53 -10.74
N LEU A 191 -49.28 -7.22 -12.03
CA LEU A 191 -48.73 -8.04 -13.12
C LEU A 191 -47.20 -8.12 -13.05
N VAL A 192 -46.51 -7.02 -12.77
CA VAL A 192 -45.05 -7.00 -12.53
C VAL A 192 -44.66 -7.84 -11.32
N LYS A 193 -45.44 -7.79 -10.21
CA LYS A 193 -45.20 -8.66 -9.05
C LYS A 193 -45.36 -10.13 -9.39
N LYS A 194 -46.39 -10.48 -10.17
CA LYS A 194 -46.60 -11.85 -10.67
C LYS A 194 -45.42 -12.31 -11.55
N LEU A 195 -44.95 -11.46 -12.46
CA LEU A 195 -43.77 -11.71 -13.28
C LEU A 195 -42.52 -11.98 -12.41
N ASN A 196 -42.27 -11.12 -11.41
CA ASN A 196 -41.16 -11.31 -10.47
C ASN A 196 -41.27 -12.59 -9.64
N THR A 197 -42.48 -13.04 -9.29
CA THR A 197 -42.66 -14.33 -8.62
C THR A 197 -42.38 -15.52 -9.53
N LEU A 198 -42.75 -15.42 -10.82
CA LEU A 198 -42.40 -16.44 -11.82
C LEU A 198 -40.89 -16.54 -11.99
N LEU A 199 -40.19 -15.40 -12.11
CA LEU A 199 -38.74 -15.37 -12.22
C LEU A 199 -38.01 -15.88 -10.95
N LYS A 200 -38.69 -15.88 -9.78
CA LYS A 200 -38.13 -16.40 -8.52
C LYS A 200 -38.36 -17.90 -8.31
N ALA A 201 -39.36 -18.49 -8.93
CA ALA A 201 -39.71 -19.91 -8.78
C ALA A 201 -38.55 -20.84 -9.21
N LYS A 202 -38.25 -21.87 -8.40
CA LYS A 202 -37.06 -22.75 -8.59
C LYS A 202 -37.26 -23.86 -9.64
N THR A 203 -38.48 -24.09 -10.13
CA THR A 203 -38.84 -25.27 -10.93
C THR A 203 -39.84 -24.91 -12.02
N SER A 204 -39.38 -24.39 -13.16
CA SER A 204 -40.24 -24.12 -14.31
C SER A 204 -39.44 -24.28 -15.60
N ASP A 205 -40.03 -24.96 -16.60
CA ASP A 205 -39.41 -25.14 -17.91
C ASP A 205 -39.25 -23.78 -18.63
N PRO A 206 -38.13 -23.56 -19.36
CA PRO A 206 -37.84 -22.29 -20.01
C PRO A 206 -38.92 -21.85 -21.02
N ASP A 207 -39.54 -22.80 -21.73
CA ASP A 207 -40.59 -22.53 -22.70
C ASP A 207 -41.90 -22.05 -22.04
N LEU A 208 -42.20 -22.55 -20.84
CA LEU A 208 -43.36 -22.12 -20.05
C LEU A 208 -43.15 -20.70 -19.49
N ILE A 209 -41.93 -20.40 -19.04
CA ILE A 209 -41.54 -19.05 -18.60
C ILE A 209 -41.68 -18.07 -19.76
N GLU A 210 -41.26 -18.44 -20.97
CA GLU A 210 -41.39 -17.59 -22.16
C GLU A 210 -42.86 -17.29 -22.50
N ALA A 211 -43.73 -18.30 -22.53
CA ALA A 211 -45.14 -18.11 -22.84
C ALA A 211 -45.87 -17.26 -21.78
N GLU A 212 -45.66 -17.54 -20.50
CA GLU A 212 -46.31 -16.78 -19.42
C GLU A 212 -45.76 -15.35 -19.31
N ALA A 213 -44.47 -15.13 -19.54
CA ALA A 213 -43.88 -13.79 -19.54
C ALA A 213 -44.41 -12.93 -20.70
N LYS A 214 -44.60 -13.52 -21.89
CA LYS A 214 -45.21 -12.83 -23.04
C LYS A 214 -46.63 -12.36 -22.73
N GLU A 215 -47.47 -13.25 -22.20
CA GLU A 215 -48.85 -12.92 -21.81
C GLU A 215 -48.87 -11.77 -20.78
N LEU A 216 -48.05 -11.87 -19.73
CA LEU A 216 -48.02 -10.87 -18.66
C LEU A 216 -47.53 -9.49 -19.13
N ILE A 217 -46.52 -9.43 -20.02
CA ILE A 217 -46.02 -8.15 -20.54
C ILE A 217 -47.02 -7.49 -21.49
N LEU A 218 -47.70 -8.28 -22.32
CA LEU A 218 -48.69 -7.77 -23.27
C LEU A 218 -49.95 -7.25 -22.55
N ASP A 219 -50.30 -7.84 -21.40
CA ASP A 219 -51.44 -7.45 -20.55
C ASP A 219 -51.24 -6.13 -19.79
N ILE A 220 -49.98 -5.68 -19.60
CA ILE A 220 -49.66 -4.39 -18.99
C ILE A 220 -50.08 -3.28 -19.96
N LYS A 221 -50.71 -2.21 -19.46
CA LYS A 221 -51.16 -1.09 -20.32
C LYS A 221 -50.18 0.08 -20.34
N TYR A 222 -49.61 0.44 -19.20
CA TYR A 222 -48.76 1.64 -19.07
C TYR A 222 -47.33 1.41 -19.61
N PRO A 223 -46.82 2.24 -20.55
CA PRO A 223 -45.48 2.08 -21.13
C PRO A 223 -44.33 2.05 -20.12
N ALA A 224 -44.36 2.93 -19.10
CA ALA A 224 -43.35 2.94 -18.04
C ALA A 224 -43.31 1.63 -17.24
N THR A 225 -44.47 1.01 -17.01
CA THR A 225 -44.56 -0.27 -16.29
C THR A 225 -44.18 -1.45 -17.21
N LYS A 226 -44.42 -1.35 -18.53
CA LYS A 226 -43.87 -2.30 -19.52
C LYS A 226 -42.34 -2.26 -19.54
N LYS A 227 -41.74 -1.06 -19.53
CA LYS A 227 -40.29 -0.89 -19.43
C LYS A 227 -39.73 -1.56 -18.19
N GLN A 228 -40.32 -1.28 -17.02
CA GLN A 228 -39.93 -1.89 -15.76
C GLN A 228 -40.06 -3.44 -15.77
N ALA A 229 -41.13 -3.97 -16.36
CA ALA A 229 -41.32 -5.41 -16.52
C ALA A 229 -40.22 -6.03 -17.39
N LEU A 230 -39.90 -5.40 -18.52
CA LEU A 230 -38.85 -5.86 -19.42
C LEU A 230 -37.47 -5.79 -18.77
N GLU A 231 -37.15 -4.73 -18.02
CA GLU A 231 -35.90 -4.63 -17.25
C GLU A 231 -35.76 -5.74 -16.21
N SER A 232 -36.86 -6.10 -15.52
CA SER A 232 -36.85 -7.22 -14.56
C SER A 232 -36.61 -8.58 -15.22
N LEU A 233 -36.98 -8.73 -16.49
CA LEU A 233 -36.72 -9.95 -17.29
C LEU A 233 -35.29 -10.02 -17.78
N LEU A 234 -34.76 -8.92 -18.33
CA LEU A 234 -33.39 -8.84 -18.84
C LEU A 234 -32.32 -9.00 -17.74
N THR A 235 -32.68 -8.69 -16.49
CA THR A 235 -31.81 -8.85 -15.32
C THR A 235 -31.84 -10.25 -14.70
N SER A 236 -32.69 -11.15 -15.21
CA SER A 236 -32.82 -12.51 -14.69
C SER A 236 -31.83 -13.48 -15.34
N GLU A 237 -30.97 -14.11 -14.55
CA GLU A 237 -29.99 -15.12 -15.01
C GLU A 237 -30.64 -16.45 -15.43
N ARG A 238 -31.92 -16.68 -15.09
CA ARG A 238 -32.61 -17.94 -15.35
C ARG A 238 -33.26 -18.05 -16.73
N VAL A 239 -33.38 -16.93 -17.45
CA VAL A 239 -34.05 -16.91 -18.75
C VAL A 239 -32.99 -17.10 -19.85
N PRO A 240 -33.15 -18.08 -20.75
CA PRO A 240 -32.18 -18.28 -21.83
C PRO A 240 -32.21 -17.11 -22.81
N LEU A 241 -31.06 -16.86 -23.47
CA LEU A 241 -30.89 -15.78 -24.45
C LEU A 241 -31.98 -15.80 -25.54
N SER A 242 -32.32 -16.99 -26.06
CA SER A 242 -33.35 -17.16 -27.09
C SER A 242 -34.72 -16.64 -26.65
N SER A 243 -35.11 -16.91 -25.40
CA SER A 243 -36.38 -16.44 -24.85
C SER A 243 -36.37 -14.93 -24.59
N LEU A 244 -35.25 -14.36 -24.13
CA LEU A 244 -35.11 -12.91 -23.97
C LEU A 244 -35.24 -12.17 -25.31
N THR A 245 -34.61 -12.68 -26.37
CA THR A 245 -34.72 -12.12 -27.73
C THR A 245 -36.16 -12.22 -28.24
N ASN A 246 -36.81 -13.39 -28.09
CA ASN A 246 -38.19 -13.59 -28.52
C ASN A 246 -39.20 -12.70 -27.77
N ILE A 247 -39.06 -12.57 -26.45
CA ILE A 247 -39.93 -11.70 -25.63
C ILE A 247 -39.76 -10.24 -26.03
N THR A 248 -38.52 -9.78 -26.22
CA THR A 248 -38.26 -8.38 -26.59
C THR A 248 -38.73 -8.09 -28.03
N GLN A 249 -38.58 -9.05 -28.96
CA GLN A 249 -39.04 -8.95 -30.34
C GLN A 249 -40.57 -8.91 -30.42
N THR A 250 -41.26 -9.78 -29.67
CA THR A 250 -42.74 -9.78 -29.62
C THR A 250 -43.30 -8.49 -29.03
N LEU A 251 -42.64 -7.91 -28.03
CA LEU A 251 -43.00 -6.59 -27.48
C LEU A 251 -42.80 -5.49 -28.53
N MET A 252 -41.66 -5.50 -29.24
CA MET A 252 -41.38 -4.54 -30.32
C MET A 252 -42.41 -4.63 -31.46
N ASP A 253 -42.76 -5.84 -31.89
CA ASP A 253 -43.73 -6.08 -32.96
C ASP A 253 -45.15 -5.67 -32.53
N ASN A 254 -45.50 -5.81 -31.25
CA ASN A 254 -46.77 -5.32 -30.72
C ASN A 254 -46.82 -3.78 -30.75
N LEU A 255 -45.75 -3.11 -30.33
CA LEU A 255 -45.68 -1.64 -30.35
C LEU A 255 -45.74 -1.08 -31.78
N LYS A 256 -45.09 -1.73 -32.75
CA LYS A 256 -45.16 -1.35 -34.17
C LYS A 256 -46.54 -1.53 -34.80
N LYS A 257 -47.38 -2.42 -34.25
CA LYS A 257 -48.75 -2.68 -34.72
C LYS A 257 -49.79 -1.72 -34.13
N GLN A 258 -49.43 -0.91 -33.12
CA GLN A 258 -50.31 0.09 -32.53
C GLN A 258 -50.39 1.34 -33.42
N GLU A 259 -51.54 2.02 -33.42
CA GLU A 259 -51.74 3.25 -34.19
C GLU A 259 -50.73 4.35 -33.77
N LEU A 260 -50.19 5.09 -34.74
CA LEU A 260 -49.06 6.03 -34.57
C LEU A 260 -49.23 7.08 -33.46
N GLU A 261 -50.46 7.41 -33.05
CA GLU A 261 -50.74 8.41 -32.00
C GLU A 261 -50.59 7.86 -30.55
N CYS A 262 -50.49 6.54 -30.36
CA CYS A 262 -50.40 5.90 -29.04
C CYS A 262 -49.03 5.26 -28.73
N VAL A 263 -48.06 5.33 -29.64
CA VAL A 263 -46.75 4.67 -29.49
C VAL A 263 -45.83 5.53 -28.62
N ASP A 264 -45.35 4.96 -27.50
CA ASP A 264 -44.28 5.56 -26.71
C ASP A 264 -42.93 5.34 -27.43
N GLU A 265 -42.42 6.39 -28.08
CA GLU A 265 -41.14 6.37 -28.79
C GLU A 265 -39.97 5.96 -27.89
N GLY A 266 -40.02 6.31 -26.60
CA GLY A 266 -38.99 5.95 -25.62
C GLY A 266 -38.96 4.45 -25.32
N LEU A 267 -40.13 3.81 -25.21
CA LEU A 267 -40.22 2.36 -25.03
C LEU A 267 -39.82 1.60 -26.29
N LEU A 268 -40.21 2.09 -27.47
CA LEU A 268 -39.84 1.50 -28.75
C LEU A 268 -38.33 1.55 -28.97
N GLN A 269 -37.70 2.70 -28.70
CA GLN A 269 -36.25 2.86 -28.76
C GLN A 269 -35.54 1.95 -27.76
N PHE A 270 -36.05 1.83 -26.52
CA PHE A 270 -35.49 0.93 -25.51
C PHE A 270 -35.49 -0.53 -25.96
N CYS A 271 -36.60 -1.01 -26.55
CA CYS A 271 -36.70 -2.38 -27.06
C CYS A 271 -35.77 -2.61 -28.26
N ALA A 272 -35.70 -1.64 -29.18
CA ALA A 272 -34.79 -1.69 -30.32
C ALA A 272 -33.32 -1.80 -29.87
N ASN A 273 -32.93 -0.98 -28.90
CA ASN A 273 -31.59 -0.94 -28.34
C ASN A 273 -31.21 -2.27 -27.66
N LYS A 274 -32.07 -2.78 -26.78
CA LYS A 274 -31.82 -4.05 -26.08
C LYS A 274 -31.83 -5.25 -27.03
N LEU A 275 -32.67 -5.25 -28.08
CA LEU A 275 -32.60 -6.26 -29.14
C LEU A 275 -31.28 -6.23 -29.90
N LYS A 276 -30.78 -5.05 -30.29
CA LYS A 276 -29.47 -4.95 -30.96
C LYS A 276 -28.34 -5.53 -30.10
N LEU A 277 -28.34 -5.25 -28.79
CA LEU A 277 -27.36 -5.81 -27.85
C LEU A 277 -27.50 -7.34 -27.68
N LEU A 278 -28.72 -7.86 -27.59
CA LEU A 278 -28.94 -9.32 -27.49
C LEU A 278 -28.45 -10.06 -28.75
N HIS A 279 -28.71 -9.52 -29.94
CA HIS A 279 -28.20 -10.08 -31.19
C HIS A 279 -26.68 -10.00 -31.27
N LEU A 280 -26.06 -8.90 -30.81
CA LEU A 280 -24.61 -8.79 -30.73
C LEU A 280 -23.99 -9.86 -29.82
N TYR A 281 -24.56 -10.09 -28.63
CA TYR A 281 -24.11 -11.16 -27.73
C TYR A 281 -24.22 -12.53 -28.40
N GLU A 282 -25.31 -12.79 -29.13
CA GLU A 282 -25.50 -14.03 -29.87
C GLU A 282 -24.45 -14.21 -30.97
N LEU A 283 -24.15 -13.15 -31.73
CA LEU A 283 -23.14 -13.18 -32.80
C LEU A 283 -21.74 -13.47 -32.24
N VAL A 284 -21.33 -12.76 -31.19
CA VAL A 284 -20.01 -12.96 -30.56
C VAL A 284 -19.92 -14.35 -29.91
N SER A 285 -20.99 -14.81 -29.26
CA SER A 285 -21.03 -16.16 -28.70
C SER A 285 -20.93 -17.25 -29.77
N LYS A 286 -21.51 -17.04 -30.96
CA LYS A 286 -21.37 -17.95 -32.10
C LYS A 286 -19.93 -17.96 -32.62
N LEU A 287 -19.33 -16.80 -32.81
CA LEU A 287 -17.93 -16.67 -33.25
C LEU A 287 -16.98 -17.36 -32.25
N ASN A 288 -17.20 -17.15 -30.95
CA ASN A 288 -16.43 -17.80 -29.89
C ASN A 288 -16.61 -19.32 -29.83
N SER A 289 -17.68 -19.88 -30.40
CA SER A 289 -17.93 -21.33 -30.45
C SER A 289 -17.31 -22.02 -31.67
N GLN A 290 -16.98 -21.25 -32.71
CA GLN A 290 -16.37 -21.74 -33.94
C GLN A 290 -14.85 -21.78 -33.76
N SER A 291 -14.31 -22.93 -33.35
CA SER A 291 -12.86 -23.10 -33.23
C SER A 291 -12.23 -23.21 -34.62
N ILE A 292 -11.34 -22.28 -34.97
CA ILE A 292 -10.49 -22.38 -36.15
C ILE A 292 -9.32 -23.33 -35.83
N GLN A 293 -8.91 -24.16 -36.79
CA GLN A 293 -7.71 -24.99 -36.64
C GLN A 293 -6.49 -24.07 -36.53
N LYS A 294 -5.65 -24.29 -35.51
CA LYS A 294 -4.40 -23.55 -35.34
C LYS A 294 -3.54 -23.68 -36.59
N ASP A 295 -3.26 -22.56 -37.25
CA ASP A 295 -2.13 -22.48 -38.18
C ASP A 295 -0.83 -22.75 -37.41
N THR A 296 0.18 -23.28 -38.11
CA THR A 296 1.53 -23.50 -37.57
C THR A 296 2.02 -22.23 -36.87
N PRO A 297 2.56 -22.31 -35.63
CA PRO A 297 3.03 -21.12 -34.92
C PRO A 297 4.04 -20.36 -35.78
N PRO A 298 3.94 -19.02 -35.87
CA PRO A 298 4.88 -18.21 -36.64
C PRO A 298 6.30 -18.45 -36.11
N SER A 299 7.27 -18.54 -37.02
CA SER A 299 8.68 -18.67 -36.59
C SER A 299 9.16 -17.39 -35.93
N ASP A 300 10.18 -17.47 -35.07
CA ASP A 300 10.80 -16.28 -34.44
C ASP A 300 11.24 -15.23 -35.47
N ASN A 301 11.64 -15.67 -36.68
CA ASN A 301 12.01 -14.80 -37.79
C ASN A 301 10.78 -14.06 -38.37
N ASP A 302 9.62 -14.72 -38.43
CA ASP A 302 8.38 -14.10 -38.89
C ASP A 302 7.87 -13.06 -37.88
N LEU A 303 8.02 -13.33 -36.58
CA LEU A 303 7.70 -12.38 -35.51
C LEU A 303 8.64 -11.17 -35.50
N ALA A 304 9.95 -11.37 -35.68
CA ALA A 304 10.92 -10.28 -35.78
C ALA A 304 10.60 -9.35 -36.97
N LYS A 305 10.27 -9.92 -38.14
CA LYS A 305 9.84 -9.16 -39.32
C LYS A 305 8.54 -8.41 -39.10
N LEU A 306 7.56 -9.04 -38.46
CA LEU A 306 6.27 -8.42 -38.15
C LEU A 306 6.44 -7.21 -37.22
N LEU A 307 7.32 -7.31 -36.22
CA LEU A 307 7.63 -6.20 -35.31
C LEU A 307 8.62 -5.17 -35.89
N ARG A 308 9.15 -5.42 -37.11
CA ARG A 308 10.17 -4.60 -37.79
C ARG A 308 11.44 -4.42 -36.95
N LEU A 309 11.88 -5.48 -36.27
CA LEU A 309 13.11 -5.50 -35.47
C LEU A 309 14.21 -6.26 -36.20
N GLU A 310 15.47 -5.83 -36.01
CA GLU A 310 16.62 -6.66 -36.40
C GLU A 310 16.65 -7.94 -35.56
N GLU A 311 17.22 -9.02 -36.10
CA GLU A 311 17.30 -10.30 -35.38
C GLU A 311 17.97 -10.13 -34.01
N LYS A 312 19.01 -9.31 -33.90
CA LYS A 312 19.72 -9.04 -32.63
C LYS A 312 18.83 -8.36 -31.59
N ASP A 313 18.06 -7.37 -32.00
CA ASP A 313 17.18 -6.60 -31.10
C ASP A 313 16.01 -7.47 -30.63
N PHE A 314 15.49 -8.34 -31.51
CA PHE A 314 14.45 -9.31 -31.15
C PHE A 314 14.95 -10.33 -30.11
N HIS A 315 16.16 -10.87 -30.28
CA HIS A 315 16.75 -11.78 -29.28
C HIS A 315 16.99 -11.08 -27.93
N ARG A 316 17.41 -9.81 -27.95
CA ARG A 316 17.54 -8.99 -26.73
C ARG A 316 16.18 -8.82 -26.05
N LEU A 317 15.13 -8.47 -26.80
CA LEU A 317 13.76 -8.34 -26.27
C LEU A 317 13.27 -9.65 -25.64
N GLN A 318 13.44 -10.78 -26.33
CA GLN A 318 13.09 -12.10 -25.79
C GLN A 318 13.81 -12.40 -24.48
N THR A 319 15.12 -12.13 -24.41
CA THR A 319 15.93 -12.35 -23.21
C THR A 319 15.42 -11.51 -22.03
N LEU A 320 15.07 -10.24 -22.26
CA LEU A 320 14.51 -9.37 -21.23
C LEU A 320 13.15 -9.87 -20.72
N LEU A 321 12.26 -10.30 -21.63
CA LEU A 321 10.94 -10.83 -21.27
C LEU A 321 11.04 -12.16 -20.52
N GLU A 322 11.97 -13.04 -20.89
CA GLU A 322 12.23 -14.30 -20.18
C GLU A 322 12.78 -14.05 -18.77
N ASN A 323 13.73 -13.12 -18.62
CA ASN A 323 14.29 -12.77 -17.32
C ASN A 323 13.21 -12.16 -16.41
N TYR A 324 12.39 -11.26 -16.94
CA TYR A 324 11.24 -10.71 -16.23
C TYR A 324 10.27 -11.81 -15.80
N LYS A 325 9.94 -12.76 -16.69
CA LYS A 325 9.05 -13.88 -16.40
C LYS A 325 9.60 -14.76 -15.27
N LYS A 326 10.89 -15.10 -15.29
CA LYS A 326 11.55 -15.90 -14.24
C LYS A 326 11.41 -15.24 -12.87
N GLU A 327 11.73 -13.96 -12.76
CA GLU A 327 11.67 -13.22 -11.49
C GLU A 327 10.23 -12.92 -11.01
N ASN A 328 9.28 -12.74 -11.93
CA ASN A 328 7.88 -12.40 -11.60
C ASN A 328 7.03 -13.61 -11.14
N THR A 329 7.49 -14.85 -11.36
CA THR A 329 6.73 -16.07 -10.99
C THR A 329 6.56 -16.28 -9.47
N GLN A 330 7.32 -15.58 -8.63
CA GLN A 330 7.31 -15.80 -7.17
C GLN A 330 6.34 -14.90 -6.36
N THR A 331 5.71 -13.88 -6.95
CA THR A 331 5.02 -12.81 -6.18
C THR A 331 3.50 -12.81 -6.23
N THR A 332 2.83 -13.83 -6.77
CA THR A 332 1.36 -13.88 -6.72
C THR A 332 0.87 -15.26 -6.32
N VAL A 333 0.35 -15.36 -5.10
CA VAL A 333 -0.56 -16.45 -4.69
C VAL A 333 -1.66 -16.49 -5.73
N GLN A 334 -1.68 -17.57 -6.51
CA GLN A 334 -2.79 -17.87 -7.42
C GLN A 334 -4.05 -17.92 -6.57
N SER A 335 -4.87 -16.88 -6.67
CA SER A 335 -6.26 -16.98 -6.23
C SER A 335 -6.91 -17.94 -7.21
N ALA A 336 -7.09 -19.18 -6.75
CA ALA A 336 -7.64 -20.28 -7.51
C ALA A 336 -9.13 -20.05 -7.77
N GLU A 337 -9.46 -19.13 -8.69
CA GLU A 337 -10.81 -18.94 -9.24
C GLU A 337 -10.78 -18.62 -10.74
N GLU A 338 -9.85 -19.19 -11.53
CA GLU A 338 -10.01 -19.21 -12.99
C GLU A 338 -10.86 -20.42 -13.42
N LYS A 339 -12.16 -20.36 -13.12
CA LYS A 339 -13.15 -21.07 -13.94
C LYS A 339 -13.54 -20.12 -15.05
N GLY A 340 -13.20 -20.48 -16.29
CA GLY A 340 -13.33 -19.65 -17.49
C GLY A 340 -14.52 -18.68 -17.46
N ASP A 341 -14.19 -17.38 -17.43
CA ASP A 341 -15.14 -16.27 -17.42
C ASP A 341 -16.05 -16.33 -18.64
N VAL A 342 -17.23 -16.93 -18.48
CA VAL A 342 -18.33 -16.73 -19.41
C VAL A 342 -19.13 -15.54 -18.90
N LEU A 343 -18.97 -14.39 -19.56
CA LEU A 343 -19.73 -13.19 -19.26
C LEU A 343 -21.24 -13.47 -19.39
N SER A 344 -21.98 -13.31 -18.31
CA SER A 344 -23.44 -13.52 -18.32
C SER A 344 -24.15 -12.46 -19.17
N VAL A 345 -25.29 -12.83 -19.79
CA VAL A 345 -26.11 -11.91 -20.60
C VAL A 345 -26.54 -10.69 -19.78
N LYS A 346 -26.84 -10.90 -18.49
CA LYS A 346 -27.19 -9.82 -17.56
C LYS A 346 -26.09 -8.77 -17.48
N MET A 347 -24.86 -9.21 -17.15
CA MET A 347 -23.71 -8.32 -17.01
C MET A 347 -23.43 -7.60 -18.33
N PHE A 348 -23.45 -8.32 -19.46
CA PHE A 348 -23.29 -7.72 -20.79
C PHE A 348 -24.28 -6.58 -21.08
N LEU A 349 -25.56 -6.76 -20.74
CA LEU A 349 -26.61 -5.76 -20.94
C LEU A 349 -26.54 -4.59 -19.94
N GLU A 350 -25.93 -4.80 -18.78
CA GLU A 350 -25.65 -3.76 -17.78
C GLU A 350 -24.43 -2.91 -18.18
N TYR A 351 -23.46 -3.49 -18.87
CA TYR A 351 -22.20 -2.83 -19.25
C TYR A 351 -22.32 -1.91 -20.47
N LEU A 352 -23.30 -2.19 -21.36
CA LEU A 352 -23.45 -1.50 -22.64
C LEU A 352 -24.73 -0.64 -22.70
N GLU A 353 -24.57 0.60 -23.16
CA GLU A 353 -25.64 1.52 -23.52
C GLU A 353 -25.62 1.78 -25.02
N TYR A 354 -26.79 1.73 -25.65
CA TYR A 354 -26.94 2.04 -27.06
C TYR A 354 -27.61 3.42 -27.18
N GLU A 355 -26.90 4.41 -27.68
CA GLU A 355 -27.42 5.77 -27.89
C GLU A 355 -27.10 6.25 -29.31
N LYS A 356 -28.10 6.74 -30.05
CA LYS A 356 -27.92 7.40 -31.37
C LYS A 356 -27.06 6.60 -32.36
N ASP A 357 -27.28 5.29 -32.43
CA ASP A 357 -26.53 4.36 -33.29
C ASP A 357 -25.05 4.16 -32.95
N VAL A 358 -24.65 4.53 -31.73
CA VAL A 358 -23.33 4.23 -31.17
C VAL A 358 -23.48 3.43 -29.87
N ILE A 359 -22.64 2.42 -29.69
CA ILE A 359 -22.54 1.68 -28.42
C ILE A 359 -21.52 2.36 -27.53
N ASN A 360 -21.95 2.77 -26.34
CA ASN A 360 -21.12 3.29 -25.27
C ASN A 360 -20.98 2.25 -24.15
N VAL A 361 -19.80 2.22 -23.54
CA VAL A 361 -19.52 1.41 -22.34
C VAL A 361 -19.75 2.29 -21.12
N LYS A 362 -20.50 1.81 -20.12
CA LYS A 362 -20.69 2.55 -18.87
C LYS A 362 -19.36 2.66 -18.10
N ASN A 363 -19.25 3.64 -17.21
CA ASN A 363 -18.13 3.66 -16.25
C ASN A 363 -18.23 2.43 -15.33
N MET A 364 -17.20 1.59 -15.38
CA MET A 364 -17.11 0.28 -14.72
C MET A 364 -15.74 0.14 -14.05
N GLU A 365 -15.60 -0.83 -13.15
CA GLU A 365 -14.31 -1.16 -12.54
C GLU A 365 -13.38 -1.89 -13.54
N ASP A 366 -12.06 -1.83 -13.32
CA ASP A 366 -11.07 -2.41 -14.25
C ASP A 366 -11.30 -3.90 -14.53
N GLY A 367 -11.70 -4.68 -13.50
CA GLY A 367 -12.02 -6.10 -13.66
C GLY A 367 -13.22 -6.37 -14.57
N GLU A 368 -14.23 -5.50 -14.54
CA GLU A 368 -15.42 -5.60 -15.39
C GLU A 368 -15.09 -5.23 -16.85
N TYR A 369 -14.22 -4.24 -17.04
CA TYR A 369 -13.64 -3.89 -18.35
C TYR A 369 -12.87 -5.06 -18.97
N VAL A 370 -12.07 -5.77 -18.17
CA VAL A 370 -11.31 -6.95 -18.59
C VAL A 370 -12.26 -8.11 -18.95
N ALA A 371 -13.30 -8.35 -18.15
CA ALA A 371 -14.29 -9.40 -18.44
C ALA A 371 -15.03 -9.13 -19.78
N LEU A 372 -15.43 -7.89 -20.02
CA LEU A 372 -16.06 -7.49 -21.28
C LEU A 372 -15.09 -7.59 -22.48
N GLY A 373 -13.86 -7.11 -22.31
CA GLY A 373 -12.81 -7.24 -23.33
C GLY A 373 -12.50 -8.71 -23.64
N SER A 374 -12.44 -9.56 -22.61
CA SER A 374 -12.16 -10.99 -22.74
C SER A 374 -13.22 -11.69 -23.60
N PHE A 375 -14.50 -11.38 -23.37
CA PHE A 375 -15.60 -11.89 -24.17
C PHE A 375 -15.50 -11.54 -25.66
N PHE A 376 -15.04 -10.32 -25.99
CA PHE A 376 -14.91 -9.87 -27.38
C PHE A 376 -13.63 -10.36 -28.07
N PHE A 377 -12.49 -10.35 -27.38
CA PHE A 377 -11.18 -10.42 -28.04
C PHE A 377 -10.30 -11.59 -27.60
N TRP A 378 -10.51 -12.20 -26.43
CA TRP A 378 -9.54 -13.16 -25.87
C TRP A 378 -9.33 -14.38 -26.76
N LYS A 379 -10.41 -14.94 -27.31
CA LYS A 379 -10.32 -16.07 -28.25
C LYS A 379 -9.64 -15.69 -29.56
N CYS A 380 -9.78 -14.44 -30.03
CA CYS A 380 -9.08 -13.95 -31.21
C CYS A 380 -7.58 -13.82 -30.93
N LEU A 381 -7.21 -13.29 -29.76
CA LEU A 381 -5.82 -13.14 -29.32
C LEU A 381 -5.13 -14.49 -29.09
N CYS A 382 -5.89 -15.54 -28.72
CA CYS A 382 -5.39 -16.91 -28.62
C CYS A 382 -5.31 -17.65 -29.97
N GLY A 383 -5.74 -17.03 -31.08
CA GLY A 383 -5.79 -17.65 -32.41
C GLY A 383 -6.91 -18.70 -32.56
N GLU A 384 -7.92 -18.70 -31.68
CA GLU A 384 -9.01 -19.68 -31.69
C GLU A 384 -10.20 -19.26 -32.55
N SER A 385 -10.31 -17.97 -32.91
CA SER A 385 -11.40 -17.37 -33.69
C SER A 385 -10.88 -16.30 -34.66
N SER A 386 -11.65 -15.97 -35.70
CA SER A 386 -11.23 -15.04 -36.74
C SER A 386 -11.21 -13.58 -36.22
N THR A 387 -10.09 -12.89 -36.39
CA THR A 387 -9.96 -11.46 -36.06
C THR A 387 -10.75 -10.58 -37.02
N GLU A 388 -10.92 -11.01 -38.28
CA GLU A 388 -11.63 -10.25 -39.30
C GLU A 388 -13.15 -10.21 -39.07
N GLU A 389 -13.77 -11.37 -38.83
CA GLU A 389 -15.23 -11.45 -38.67
C GLU A 389 -15.70 -10.80 -37.36
N THR A 390 -14.89 -10.90 -36.30
CA THR A 390 -15.15 -10.22 -35.02
C THR A 390 -15.05 -8.70 -35.14
N CYS A 391 -13.99 -8.17 -35.77
CA CYS A 391 -13.88 -6.74 -36.05
C CYS A 391 -15.04 -6.23 -36.94
N CYS A 392 -15.40 -6.95 -38.00
CA CYS A 392 -16.53 -6.58 -38.86
C CYS A 392 -17.86 -6.59 -38.11
N ALA A 393 -18.09 -7.59 -37.25
CA ALA A 393 -19.29 -7.67 -36.42
C ALA A 393 -19.40 -6.48 -35.46
N LEU A 394 -18.29 -6.11 -34.81
CA LEU A 394 -18.24 -4.98 -33.87
C LEU A 394 -18.42 -3.62 -34.56
N GLU A 395 -17.83 -3.42 -35.75
CA GLU A 395 -18.04 -2.22 -36.56
C GLU A 395 -19.51 -2.11 -37.00
N SER A 396 -20.09 -3.22 -37.48
CA SER A 396 -21.50 -3.26 -37.89
C SER A 396 -22.49 -3.01 -36.75
N ALA A 397 -22.08 -3.27 -35.50
CA ALA A 397 -22.87 -3.05 -34.31
C ALA A 397 -22.85 -1.59 -33.82
N GLY A 398 -21.96 -0.74 -34.36
CA GLY A 398 -21.86 0.68 -34.02
C GLY A 398 -20.88 0.99 -32.89
N PHE A 399 -19.86 0.14 -32.64
CA PHE A 399 -18.78 0.52 -31.72
C PHE A 399 -17.86 1.56 -32.34
N SER A 400 -17.41 2.53 -31.53
CA SER A 400 -16.34 3.42 -31.95
C SER A 400 -14.98 2.74 -31.81
N PRO A 401 -14.02 2.99 -32.73
CA PRO A 401 -12.70 2.38 -32.67
C PRO A 401 -11.91 2.78 -31.42
N GLN A 402 -12.18 3.95 -30.82
CA GLN A 402 -11.56 4.39 -29.56
C GLN A 402 -11.99 3.53 -28.37
N ILE A 403 -13.27 3.15 -28.30
CA ILE A 403 -13.80 2.27 -27.24
C ILE A 403 -13.23 0.86 -27.40
N LEU A 404 -13.22 0.34 -28.64
CA LEU A 404 -12.65 -0.98 -28.92
C LEU A 404 -11.15 -1.05 -28.57
N LEU A 405 -10.39 -0.01 -28.91
CA LEU A 405 -8.97 0.09 -28.54
C LEU A 405 -8.80 0.08 -27.01
N SER A 406 -9.62 0.83 -26.26
CA SER A 406 -9.54 0.84 -24.79
C SER A 406 -9.83 -0.53 -24.17
N LEU A 407 -10.85 -1.24 -24.65
CA LEU A 407 -11.19 -2.58 -24.18
C LEU A 407 -10.08 -3.60 -24.51
N LEU A 408 -9.53 -3.53 -25.73
CA LEU A 408 -8.45 -4.40 -26.17
C LEU A 408 -7.18 -4.20 -25.34
N LEU A 409 -6.77 -2.94 -25.12
CA LEU A 409 -5.56 -2.64 -24.36
C LEU A 409 -5.71 -3.00 -22.89
N ASN A 410 -6.86 -2.72 -22.26
CA ASN A 410 -7.10 -3.12 -20.87
C ASN A 410 -7.06 -4.65 -20.70
N LEU A 411 -7.67 -5.40 -21.62
CA LEU A 411 -7.57 -6.86 -21.64
C LEU A 411 -6.11 -7.30 -21.77
N TRP A 412 -5.39 -6.80 -22.77
CA TRP A 412 -4.01 -7.18 -23.06
C TRP A 412 -3.09 -6.90 -21.87
N ILE A 413 -3.17 -5.70 -21.31
CA ILE A 413 -2.37 -5.28 -20.16
C ILE A 413 -2.66 -6.16 -18.94
N SER A 414 -3.93 -6.48 -18.67
CA SER A 414 -4.32 -7.26 -17.48
C SER A 414 -3.86 -8.73 -17.51
N LYS A 415 -3.74 -9.34 -18.70
CA LYS A 415 -3.47 -10.77 -18.91
C LYS A 415 -1.99 -11.06 -19.24
N GLU A 416 -1.07 -10.29 -18.66
CA GLU A 416 0.38 -10.35 -18.95
C GLU A 416 0.98 -11.76 -18.86
N LYS A 417 0.65 -12.54 -17.83
CA LYS A 417 1.21 -13.89 -17.64
C LYS A 417 0.83 -14.85 -18.77
N ASP A 418 -0.44 -14.83 -19.16
CA ASP A 418 -0.98 -15.68 -20.22
C ASP A 418 -0.38 -15.32 -21.59
N ILE A 419 -0.06 -14.04 -21.81
CA ILE A 419 0.59 -13.53 -23.02
C ILE A 419 2.06 -13.97 -23.08
N LEU A 420 2.79 -13.88 -21.97
CA LEU A 420 4.18 -14.31 -21.88
C LEU A 420 4.36 -15.84 -22.01
N ASP A 421 3.29 -16.62 -21.88
CA ASP A 421 3.29 -18.06 -22.16
C ASP A 421 3.00 -18.38 -23.64
N LYS A 422 2.38 -17.46 -24.39
CA LYS A 422 1.96 -17.66 -25.78
C LYS A 422 2.42 -16.49 -26.67
N PRO A 423 3.64 -16.50 -27.19
CA PRO A 423 4.16 -15.42 -28.06
C PRO A 423 3.34 -15.24 -29.35
N ASP A 424 2.64 -16.28 -29.81
CA ASP A 424 1.75 -16.23 -30.98
C ASP A 424 0.67 -15.13 -30.86
N SER A 425 0.25 -14.80 -29.64
CA SER A 425 -0.76 -13.78 -29.36
C SER A 425 -0.35 -12.38 -29.85
N VAL A 426 0.95 -12.09 -29.97
CA VAL A 426 1.49 -10.82 -30.50
C VAL A 426 1.11 -10.64 -31.97
N SER A 427 1.16 -11.72 -32.76
CA SER A 427 0.75 -11.68 -34.18
C SER A 427 -0.75 -11.41 -34.33
N CYS A 428 -1.57 -12.00 -33.45
CA CYS A 428 -3.01 -11.79 -33.42
C CYS A 428 -3.37 -10.35 -33.02
N LEU A 429 -2.65 -9.78 -32.04
CA LEU A 429 -2.78 -8.38 -31.65
C LEU A 429 -2.44 -7.44 -32.81
N HIS A 430 -1.36 -7.71 -33.54
CA HIS A 430 -0.97 -6.93 -34.71
C HIS A 430 -2.05 -6.92 -35.79
N THR A 431 -2.60 -8.08 -36.14
CA THR A 431 -3.69 -8.20 -37.11
C THR A 431 -4.94 -7.45 -36.63
N MET A 432 -5.29 -7.57 -35.35
CA MET A 432 -6.44 -6.89 -34.78
C MET A 432 -6.27 -5.36 -34.78
N LEU A 433 -5.10 -4.84 -34.38
CA LEU A 433 -4.81 -3.40 -34.41
C LEU A 433 -4.79 -2.85 -35.84
N SER A 434 -4.25 -3.60 -36.81
CA SER A 434 -4.26 -3.23 -38.23
C SER A 434 -5.68 -3.12 -38.81
N LEU A 435 -6.60 -4.00 -38.36
CA LEU A 435 -8.01 -3.95 -38.77
C LEU A 435 -8.75 -2.80 -38.07
N LEU A 436 -8.56 -2.62 -36.76
CA LEU A 436 -9.17 -1.52 -36.01
C LEU A 436 -8.72 -0.15 -36.53
N SER A 437 -7.46 0.00 -36.93
CA SER A 437 -6.94 1.25 -37.51
C SER A 437 -7.55 1.60 -38.87
N LYS A 438 -8.10 0.60 -39.59
CA LYS A 438 -8.74 0.78 -40.90
C LYS A 438 -10.24 1.09 -40.81
N MET A 439 -10.84 0.99 -39.62
CA MET A 439 -12.25 1.32 -39.40
C MET A 439 -12.51 2.81 -39.63
N LYS A 440 -13.71 3.13 -40.11
CA LYS A 440 -14.11 4.53 -40.33
C LYS A 440 -14.04 5.29 -39.00
N VAL A 441 -13.49 6.52 -39.01
CA VAL A 441 -13.33 7.40 -37.82
C VAL A 441 -12.14 7.03 -36.90
N ALA A 442 -11.36 5.98 -37.19
CA ALA A 442 -10.17 5.64 -36.38
C ALA A 442 -8.99 6.60 -36.65
N ILE A 443 -8.62 6.76 -37.92
CA ILE A 443 -7.62 7.72 -38.40
C ILE A 443 -8.28 8.49 -39.54
N ASP A 444 -8.40 9.82 -39.41
CA ASP A 444 -9.01 10.66 -40.45
C ASP A 444 -8.20 10.52 -41.76
N GLU A 445 -8.87 10.31 -42.89
CA GLU A 445 -8.19 10.25 -44.21
C GLU A 445 -7.46 11.55 -44.56
N SER A 446 -7.80 12.65 -43.86
CA SER A 446 -7.12 13.95 -43.95
C SER A 446 -6.00 14.16 -42.92
N TRP A 447 -5.61 13.13 -42.15
CA TRP A 447 -4.58 13.24 -41.12
C TRP A 447 -3.23 13.71 -41.70
N ASP A 448 -2.70 14.79 -41.11
CA ASP A 448 -1.40 15.33 -41.45
C ASP A 448 -0.32 14.50 -40.75
N THR A 449 0.61 13.94 -41.54
CA THR A 449 1.77 13.17 -41.10
C THR A 449 2.70 13.97 -40.17
N GLN A 450 2.56 15.31 -40.12
CA GLN A 450 3.29 16.18 -39.19
C GLN A 450 2.58 16.39 -37.85
N SER A 451 1.37 15.88 -37.66
CA SER A 451 0.59 16.00 -36.43
C SER A 451 0.54 14.68 -35.67
N VAL A 452 0.47 14.73 -34.33
CA VAL A 452 0.37 13.53 -33.49
C VAL A 452 -1.06 12.98 -33.56
N SER A 453 -1.24 11.72 -33.94
CA SER A 453 -2.56 11.09 -33.99
C SER A 453 -3.17 10.92 -32.59
N PRO A 454 -4.41 11.41 -32.33
CA PRO A 454 -5.10 11.19 -31.06
C PRO A 454 -5.35 9.71 -30.75
N TRP A 455 -5.52 8.87 -31.78
CA TRP A 455 -5.76 7.44 -31.62
C TRP A 455 -4.49 6.71 -31.13
N TRP A 456 -3.34 7.02 -31.72
CA TRP A 456 -2.05 6.50 -31.23
C TRP A 456 -1.68 7.09 -29.87
N GLN A 457 -2.05 8.34 -29.61
CA GLN A 457 -1.87 8.94 -28.29
C GLN A 457 -2.66 8.19 -27.21
N GLN A 458 -3.90 7.79 -27.48
CA GLN A 458 -4.69 6.96 -26.57
C GLN A 458 -3.96 5.65 -26.22
N MET A 459 -3.42 4.96 -27.23
CA MET A 459 -2.65 3.73 -27.02
C MET A 459 -1.38 3.99 -26.19
N ARG A 460 -0.60 5.02 -26.54
CA ARG A 460 0.60 5.40 -25.78
C ARG A 460 0.27 5.72 -24.33
N THR A 461 -0.81 6.46 -24.07
CA THR A 461 -1.22 6.79 -22.69
C THR A 461 -1.59 5.55 -21.87
N ALA A 462 -2.22 4.54 -22.47
CA ALA A 462 -2.51 3.27 -21.80
C ALA A 462 -1.21 2.52 -21.46
N CYS A 463 -0.25 2.46 -22.38
CA CYS A 463 1.05 1.84 -22.13
C CYS A 463 1.85 2.57 -21.03
N ILE A 464 1.85 3.90 -21.04
CA ILE A 464 2.55 4.74 -20.05
C ILE A 464 1.98 4.55 -18.63
N GLN A 465 0.67 4.34 -18.52
CA GLN A 465 -0.03 4.16 -17.24
C GLN A 465 0.06 2.72 -16.69
N SER A 466 0.30 1.75 -17.55
CA SER A 466 0.36 0.33 -17.19
C SER A 466 1.46 0.02 -16.17
N GLU A 467 1.11 -0.79 -15.16
CA GLU A 467 2.06 -1.38 -14.21
C GLU A 467 2.62 -2.74 -14.68
N ASN A 468 2.00 -3.33 -15.69
CA ASN A 468 2.42 -4.59 -16.31
C ASN A 468 3.32 -4.25 -17.50
N ASN A 469 4.62 -4.11 -17.22
CA ASN A 469 5.62 -3.56 -18.14
C ASN A 469 5.85 -4.44 -19.38
N ALA A 470 5.79 -5.77 -19.24
CA ALA A 470 6.05 -6.67 -20.36
C ALA A 470 4.89 -6.64 -21.38
N ALA A 471 3.64 -6.66 -20.89
CA ALA A 471 2.47 -6.51 -21.75
C ALA A 471 2.44 -5.14 -22.44
N ALA A 472 2.78 -4.06 -21.71
CA ALA A 472 2.86 -2.72 -22.26
C ALA A 472 3.94 -2.60 -23.35
N LEU A 473 5.14 -3.14 -23.12
CA LEU A 473 6.23 -3.14 -24.09
C LEU A 473 5.86 -3.88 -25.38
N LEU A 474 5.29 -5.08 -25.27
CA LEU A 474 4.82 -5.85 -26.43
C LEU A 474 3.74 -5.09 -27.21
N SER A 475 2.77 -4.50 -26.51
CA SER A 475 1.73 -3.70 -27.17
C SER A 475 2.31 -2.48 -27.88
N ALA A 476 3.31 -1.81 -27.30
CA ALA A 476 3.98 -0.67 -27.91
C ALA A 476 4.78 -1.05 -29.16
N HIS A 477 5.48 -2.20 -29.17
CA HIS A 477 6.17 -2.70 -30.36
C HIS A 477 5.17 -3.00 -31.49
N VAL A 478 4.04 -3.62 -31.17
CA VAL A 478 2.97 -3.87 -32.14
C VAL A 478 2.37 -2.55 -32.65
N GLY A 479 2.07 -1.61 -31.76
CA GLY A 479 1.55 -0.29 -32.13
C GLY A 479 2.50 0.48 -33.04
N HIS A 480 3.80 0.47 -32.73
CA HIS A 480 4.84 1.07 -33.56
C HIS A 480 4.92 0.42 -34.96
N SER A 481 4.90 -0.92 -35.04
CA SER A 481 4.91 -1.64 -36.32
C SER A 481 3.70 -1.29 -37.18
N VAL A 482 2.49 -1.32 -36.61
CA VAL A 482 1.26 -0.97 -37.34
C VAL A 482 1.26 0.51 -37.75
N THR A 483 1.73 1.42 -36.89
CA THR A 483 1.88 2.84 -37.23
C THR A 483 2.80 3.01 -38.44
N ALA A 484 3.95 2.34 -38.44
CA ALA A 484 4.91 2.42 -39.53
C ALA A 484 4.35 1.84 -40.84
N GLN A 485 3.60 0.73 -40.78
CA GLN A 485 2.89 0.18 -41.96
C GLN A 485 1.86 1.16 -42.54
N ILE A 486 1.13 1.87 -41.69
CA ILE A 486 0.14 2.85 -42.15
C ILE A 486 0.85 4.05 -42.79
N ILE A 487 1.92 4.57 -42.16
CA ILE A 487 2.70 5.69 -42.70
C ILE A 487 3.26 5.31 -44.08
N ASP A 488 3.87 4.13 -44.22
CA ASP A 488 4.39 3.64 -45.51
C ASP A 488 3.29 3.55 -46.57
N SER A 489 2.11 3.03 -46.19
CA SER A 489 0.98 2.94 -47.13
C SER A 489 0.42 4.30 -47.56
N VAL A 490 0.50 5.30 -46.68
CA VAL A 490 0.03 6.68 -46.95
C VAL A 490 1.06 7.44 -47.78
N THR A 491 2.36 7.28 -47.50
CA THR A 491 3.43 7.86 -48.31
C THR A 491 3.40 7.26 -49.72
N GLU A 492 3.28 5.94 -49.88
CA GLU A 492 3.13 5.30 -51.20
C GLU A 492 1.93 5.83 -51.99
N LYS A 493 0.78 6.06 -51.35
CA LYS A 493 -0.42 6.65 -51.98
C LYS A 493 -0.24 8.12 -52.38
N LYS A 494 0.52 8.90 -51.60
CA LYS A 494 0.84 10.31 -51.92
C LYS A 494 1.91 10.42 -53.01
N PHE A 495 2.93 9.55 -53.00
CA PHE A 495 3.99 9.53 -54.01
C PHE A 495 3.52 8.98 -55.35
N SER A 496 2.59 8.02 -55.38
CA SER A 496 2.00 7.51 -56.63
C SER A 496 1.14 8.54 -57.38
N GLN A 497 0.71 9.63 -56.73
CA GLN A 497 0.05 10.78 -57.40
C GLN A 497 1.05 11.77 -58.01
N ILE A 498 2.35 11.68 -57.68
CA ILE A 498 3.43 12.51 -58.24
C ILE A 498 4.35 11.60 -59.05
N THR A 499 3.97 11.28 -60.30
CA THR A 499 4.88 10.55 -61.19
C THR A 499 5.80 11.51 -61.95
N VAL A 500 7.11 11.29 -61.85
CA VAL A 500 8.02 10.89 -62.95
C VAL A 500 9.48 11.00 -62.47
N GLY A 501 10.17 9.85 -62.46
CA GLY A 501 11.60 9.70 -62.80
C GLY A 501 12.67 10.39 -61.94
N SER A 502 13.23 9.67 -60.97
CA SER A 502 14.68 9.47 -60.82
C SER A 502 14.94 8.53 -59.65
N ASP A 503 15.89 7.60 -59.80
CA ASP A 503 16.51 6.86 -58.70
C ASP A 503 16.86 7.83 -57.57
N THR A 504 16.08 7.78 -56.49
CA THR A 504 16.39 8.48 -55.25
C THR A 504 16.33 7.43 -54.17
N GLU A 505 17.51 7.16 -53.61
CA GLU A 505 17.69 6.36 -52.41
C GLU A 505 16.66 6.77 -51.34
N SER A 506 16.13 5.75 -50.68
CA SER A 506 15.11 5.78 -49.63
C SER A 506 15.21 6.99 -48.70
N TRP A 507 14.38 8.00 -48.94
CA TRP A 507 14.12 9.06 -47.96
C TRP A 507 13.18 8.48 -46.88
N GLU A 508 13.67 8.29 -45.66
CA GLU A 508 12.80 7.94 -44.52
C GLU A 508 11.90 9.12 -44.17
N ALA A 509 10.58 8.90 -44.20
CA ALA A 509 9.61 9.89 -43.78
C ALA A 509 9.61 9.99 -42.24
N LEU A 510 10.36 10.96 -41.69
CA LEU A 510 10.36 11.27 -40.26
C LEU A 510 8.99 11.84 -39.86
N SER A 511 8.24 11.10 -39.04
CA SER A 511 7.00 11.56 -38.42
C SER A 511 7.20 11.83 -36.94
N LEU A 512 6.43 12.75 -36.36
CA LEU A 512 6.46 12.96 -34.91
C LEU A 512 5.99 11.69 -34.17
N ASP A 513 5.00 10.97 -34.71
CA ASP A 513 4.50 9.73 -34.10
C ASP A 513 5.58 8.64 -34.03
N THR A 514 6.44 8.48 -35.05
CA THR A 514 7.55 7.51 -35.01
C THR A 514 8.56 7.83 -33.90
N GLU A 515 8.87 9.12 -33.68
CA GLU A 515 9.79 9.51 -32.60
C GLU A 515 9.15 9.35 -31.21
N TYR A 516 7.87 9.68 -31.03
CA TYR A 516 7.15 9.39 -29.78
C TYR A 516 7.06 7.89 -29.48
N TRP A 517 6.93 7.04 -30.50
CA TRP A 517 6.97 5.59 -30.34
C TRP A 517 8.36 5.10 -29.92
N LYS A 518 9.43 5.57 -30.59
CA LYS A 518 10.81 5.21 -30.20
C LYS A 518 11.12 5.63 -28.76
N LEU A 519 10.71 6.84 -28.37
CA LEU A 519 10.86 7.31 -26.99
C LEU A 519 10.10 6.41 -26.00
N LEU A 520 8.83 6.09 -26.29
CA LEU A 520 8.03 5.24 -25.41
C LEU A 520 8.59 3.81 -25.30
N LEU A 521 9.04 3.23 -26.43
CA LEU A 521 9.68 1.91 -26.43
C LEU A 521 10.91 1.91 -25.53
N LYS A 522 11.75 2.94 -25.66
CA LYS A 522 12.93 3.11 -24.81
C LYS A 522 12.55 3.21 -23.32
N GLN A 523 11.56 4.04 -22.97
CA GLN A 523 11.08 4.18 -21.59
C GLN A 523 10.47 2.89 -21.02
N LEU A 524 9.75 2.11 -21.83
CA LEU A 524 9.16 0.84 -21.41
C LEU A 524 10.21 -0.26 -21.25
N GLU A 525 11.22 -0.32 -22.12
CA GLU A 525 12.38 -1.22 -21.94
C GLU A 525 13.12 -0.90 -20.65
N ASP A 526 13.41 0.39 -20.40
CA ASP A 526 14.06 0.87 -19.19
C ASP A 526 13.25 0.51 -17.93
N CYS A 527 11.93 0.72 -17.98
CA CYS A 527 11.00 0.35 -16.89
C CYS A 527 10.94 -1.17 -16.67
N LEU A 528 10.98 -1.98 -17.73
CA LEU A 528 11.00 -3.45 -17.63
C LEU A 528 12.28 -3.95 -16.96
N ILE A 529 13.44 -3.42 -17.34
CA ILE A 529 14.74 -3.76 -16.73
C ILE A 529 14.72 -3.40 -15.25
N LEU A 530 14.27 -2.20 -14.92
CA LEU A 530 14.17 -1.75 -13.53
C LEU A 530 13.20 -2.63 -12.72
N GLN A 531 12.01 -2.92 -13.26
CA GLN A 531 11.05 -3.81 -12.58
C GLN A 531 11.59 -5.24 -12.40
N THR A 532 12.36 -5.75 -13.36
CA THR A 532 13.03 -7.06 -13.26
C THR A 532 14.03 -7.07 -12.11
N LEU A 533 14.85 -6.01 -11.98
CA LEU A 533 15.76 -5.83 -10.85
C LEU A 533 15.01 -5.79 -9.52
N LEU A 534 13.91 -5.04 -9.43
CA LEU A 534 13.12 -4.91 -8.19
C LEU A 534 12.43 -6.21 -7.76
N HIS A 535 12.09 -7.08 -8.72
CA HIS A 535 11.52 -8.39 -8.44
C HIS A 535 12.56 -9.41 -7.96
N SER A 536 13.84 -9.22 -8.30
CA SER A 536 14.90 -10.13 -7.89
C SER A 536 15.05 -10.20 -6.37
N LYS A 537 15.27 -11.41 -5.84
CA LYS A 537 15.44 -11.67 -4.41
C LYS A 537 16.58 -12.63 -4.15
N VAL A 538 17.41 -12.32 -3.16
CA VAL A 538 18.42 -13.28 -2.66
C VAL A 538 17.72 -14.33 -1.79
N SER A 539 17.68 -15.57 -2.26
CA SER A 539 16.92 -16.70 -1.68
C SER A 539 17.17 -17.00 -0.19
N LYS A 540 18.29 -16.55 0.42
CA LYS A 540 18.67 -17.02 1.77
C LYS A 540 19.26 -16.03 2.77
N ARG A 541 19.55 -14.77 2.42
CA ARG A 541 20.26 -13.88 3.35
C ARG A 541 19.34 -12.83 4.00
N THR A 542 19.46 -12.75 5.33
CA THR A 542 18.91 -11.76 6.27
C THR A 542 17.54 -12.04 6.92
N LYS A 543 17.52 -13.01 7.84
CA LYS A 543 16.51 -13.13 8.92
C LYS A 543 16.35 -11.86 9.79
N ARG A 544 17.25 -10.86 9.69
CA ARG A 544 17.24 -9.67 10.56
C ARG A 544 16.43 -8.47 10.02
N VAL A 545 16.27 -8.31 8.70
CA VAL A 545 15.56 -7.15 8.10
C VAL A 545 14.05 -7.40 7.92
N LEU A 546 13.62 -8.67 8.02
CA LEU A 546 12.24 -9.10 7.77
C LEU A 546 11.21 -8.71 8.86
N SER A 547 11.62 -8.13 9.99
CA SER A 547 10.72 -7.77 11.09
C SER A 547 10.01 -6.44 10.91
N LEU A 548 10.50 -5.57 10.03
CA LEU A 548 9.86 -4.29 9.73
C LEU A 548 8.89 -4.48 8.56
N GLN A 549 7.65 -4.01 8.76
CA GLN A 549 6.63 -3.86 7.73
C GLN A 549 7.13 -2.91 6.64
N THR A 550 8.05 -3.38 5.79
CA THR A 550 8.46 -2.66 4.60
C THR A 550 7.28 -2.71 3.64
N GLU A 551 6.81 -1.53 3.23
CA GLU A 551 5.82 -1.42 2.17
C GLU A 551 6.26 -2.28 0.99
N PRO A 552 5.36 -3.05 0.34
CA PRO A 552 5.72 -3.78 -0.85
C PRO A 552 6.31 -2.79 -1.86
N LEU A 553 7.45 -3.16 -2.48
CA LEU A 553 8.03 -2.35 -3.55
C LEU A 553 6.92 -2.13 -4.58
N GLY A 554 6.59 -0.87 -4.84
CA GLY A 554 5.50 -0.52 -5.74
C GLY A 554 5.76 -1.05 -7.13
N ARG A 555 4.71 -1.47 -7.83
CA ARG A 555 4.80 -1.75 -9.27
C ARG A 555 5.04 -0.43 -10.01
N LEU A 556 6.06 -0.41 -10.86
CA LEU A 556 6.45 0.75 -11.64
C LEU A 556 5.65 0.85 -12.93
N SER A 557 5.38 2.09 -13.31
CA SER A 557 4.92 2.47 -14.65
C SER A 557 5.73 3.67 -15.11
N VAL A 558 5.79 3.90 -16.43
CA VAL A 558 6.49 5.06 -16.99
C VAL A 558 5.90 6.36 -16.41
N LYS A 559 4.59 6.43 -16.25
CA LYS A 559 3.92 7.58 -15.61
C LYS A 559 4.45 7.84 -14.21
N LYS A 560 4.52 6.79 -13.36
CA LYS A 560 5.00 6.92 -11.99
C LYS A 560 6.45 7.38 -11.93
N LEU A 561 7.30 6.91 -12.85
CA LEU A 561 8.70 7.33 -12.93
C LEU A 561 8.82 8.80 -13.38
N LEU A 562 8.01 9.24 -14.35
CA LEU A 562 7.95 10.65 -14.77
C LEU A 562 7.44 11.59 -13.67
N GLU A 563 6.49 11.13 -12.85
CA GLU A 563 5.96 11.87 -11.70
C GLU A 563 6.89 11.83 -10.47
N ALA A 564 7.80 10.85 -10.39
CA ALA A 564 8.70 10.65 -9.24
C ALA A 564 9.88 11.63 -9.19
N GLY A 565 10.12 12.41 -10.24
CA GLY A 565 11.19 13.40 -10.25
C GLY A 565 12.54 12.82 -10.64
N LYS A 566 13.56 13.69 -10.77
CA LYS A 566 14.90 13.28 -11.24
C LYS A 566 15.58 12.26 -10.32
N GLY A 567 15.23 12.25 -9.04
CA GLY A 567 15.72 11.26 -8.07
C GLY A 567 14.88 9.97 -8.00
N GLY A 568 13.78 9.86 -8.74
CA GLY A 568 12.80 8.78 -8.58
C GLY A 568 13.36 7.37 -8.86
N ILE A 569 14.21 7.24 -9.89
CA ILE A 569 14.86 5.97 -10.24
C ILE A 569 15.84 5.56 -9.13
N ALA A 570 16.72 6.47 -8.71
CA ALA A 570 17.70 6.25 -7.65
C ALA A 570 17.03 5.89 -6.30
N ASP A 571 15.95 6.58 -5.95
CA ASP A 571 15.14 6.32 -4.75
C ASP A 571 14.50 4.92 -4.79
N THR A 572 13.97 4.51 -5.94
CA THR A 572 13.38 3.18 -6.10
C THR A 572 14.42 2.08 -5.95
N VAL A 573 15.61 2.24 -6.55
CA VAL A 573 16.71 1.29 -6.39
C VAL A 573 17.22 1.29 -4.95
N ALA A 574 17.36 2.45 -4.30
CA ALA A 574 17.78 2.55 -2.90
C ALA A 574 16.84 1.79 -1.94
N LYS A 575 15.53 1.89 -2.14
CA LYS A 575 14.52 1.12 -1.38
C LYS A 575 14.66 -0.39 -1.60
N TRP A 576 14.99 -0.82 -2.82
CA TRP A 576 15.29 -2.23 -3.10
C TRP A 576 16.60 -2.68 -2.45
N VAL A 577 17.68 -1.89 -2.53
CA VAL A 577 18.96 -2.17 -1.86
C VAL A 577 18.77 -2.35 -0.36
N PHE A 578 18.00 -1.46 0.28
CA PHE A 578 17.62 -1.57 1.69
C PHE A 578 16.87 -2.88 1.98
N LYS A 579 15.88 -3.23 1.17
CA LYS A 579 15.06 -4.43 1.35
C LYS A 579 15.87 -5.74 1.22
N GLN A 580 16.87 -5.76 0.36
CA GLN A 580 17.78 -6.91 0.21
C GLN A 580 18.89 -6.92 1.28
N GLY A 581 19.15 -5.80 1.94
CA GLY A 581 20.19 -5.66 2.96
C GLY A 581 21.61 -5.69 2.41
N PHE A 582 21.83 -5.19 1.18
CA PHE A 582 23.16 -5.20 0.57
C PHE A 582 24.12 -4.20 1.25
N SER A 583 25.40 -4.60 1.31
CA SER A 583 26.50 -3.73 1.75
C SER A 583 26.88 -2.75 0.63
N PRO A 584 27.34 -1.53 0.95
CA PRO A 584 27.84 -0.56 -0.05
C PRO A 584 28.85 -1.15 -1.04
N LEU A 585 29.67 -2.10 -0.60
CA LEU A 585 30.67 -2.78 -1.42
C LEU A 585 30.08 -3.56 -2.61
N VAL A 586 28.86 -4.11 -2.47
CA VAL A 586 28.22 -4.91 -3.54
C VAL A 586 27.86 -4.03 -4.74
N LEU A 587 27.45 -2.78 -4.49
CA LEU A 587 27.14 -1.81 -5.54
C LEU A 587 28.40 -1.44 -6.34
N ASN A 588 29.51 -1.20 -5.64
CA ASN A 588 30.79 -0.91 -6.28
C ASN A 588 31.30 -2.09 -7.12
N LEU A 589 31.17 -3.32 -6.62
CA LEU A 589 31.61 -4.53 -7.34
C LEU A 589 30.88 -4.72 -8.68
N ALA A 590 29.56 -4.48 -8.73
CA ALA A 590 28.78 -4.58 -9.94
C ALA A 590 29.21 -3.58 -11.03
N GLN A 591 29.64 -2.38 -10.61
CA GLN A 591 30.09 -1.35 -11.53
C GLN A 591 31.50 -1.63 -12.06
N HIS A 592 32.42 -2.15 -11.23
CA HIS A 592 33.80 -2.43 -11.62
C HIS A 592 33.98 -3.65 -12.54
N LYS A 593 32.99 -4.55 -12.62
CA LYS A 593 33.00 -5.66 -13.60
C LYS A 593 33.05 -5.18 -15.06
N ASN A 594 32.67 -3.93 -15.34
CA ASN A 594 32.84 -3.28 -16.66
C ASN A 594 34.32 -2.98 -17.00
N ASN A 595 35.19 -2.79 -16.01
CA ASN A 595 36.54 -2.25 -16.23
C ASN A 595 37.65 -3.32 -16.25
N THR A 596 37.36 -4.56 -15.84
CA THR A 596 38.35 -5.65 -15.75
C THR A 596 38.81 -6.26 -17.08
N ASP A 597 38.30 -5.79 -18.22
CA ASP A 597 38.91 -6.10 -19.54
C ASP A 597 40.06 -5.15 -19.89
N ARG A 598 40.39 -4.15 -19.05
CA ARG A 598 41.52 -3.23 -19.28
C ARG A 598 42.23 -2.90 -17.96
N THR A 599 43.44 -3.46 -17.78
CA THR A 599 44.49 -3.23 -16.75
C THR A 599 44.53 -4.19 -15.54
N GLU A 600 45.58 -5.02 -15.54
CA GLU A 600 45.91 -6.07 -14.55
C GLU A 600 46.56 -5.55 -13.24
N GLU A 601 46.61 -4.25 -12.98
CA GLU A 601 47.46 -3.70 -11.89
C GLU A 601 46.71 -3.36 -10.57
N SER A 602 45.39 -3.59 -10.45
CA SER A 602 44.62 -3.25 -9.23
C SER A 602 44.25 -4.46 -8.34
N VAL A 603 44.73 -5.66 -8.67
CA VAL A 603 44.29 -6.92 -8.03
C VAL A 603 44.88 -7.13 -6.61
N GLU A 604 45.96 -6.43 -6.23
CA GLU A 604 46.66 -6.70 -4.96
C GLU A 604 46.15 -5.91 -3.74
N MET A 605 45.38 -4.82 -3.92
CA MET A 605 44.95 -3.98 -2.77
C MET A 605 43.55 -4.32 -2.24
N HIS A 606 42.70 -4.96 -3.06
CA HIS A 606 41.29 -5.23 -2.71
C HIS A 606 40.97 -6.69 -2.37
N THR A 607 41.92 -7.61 -2.59
CA THR A 607 41.82 -9.01 -2.17
C THR A 607 41.93 -9.20 -0.64
N ASN A 608 42.45 -8.20 0.09
CA ASN A 608 42.68 -8.30 1.54
C ASN A 608 41.45 -7.98 2.43
N ILE A 609 40.30 -7.59 1.88
CA ILE A 609 39.05 -7.38 2.67
C ILE A 609 38.11 -8.60 2.55
N PHE A 610 38.42 -9.57 1.68
CA PHE A 610 37.68 -10.82 1.52
C PHE A 610 38.40 -11.98 2.23
N LEU A 611 38.49 -11.89 3.55
CA LEU A 611 38.72 -13.06 4.40
C LEU A 611 37.53 -13.20 5.35
N GLU A 612 36.38 -13.59 4.77
CA GLU A 612 35.48 -14.62 5.29
C GLU A 612 34.29 -14.80 4.33
N GLU A 613 33.99 -16.08 4.04
CA GLU A 613 32.93 -16.63 3.17
C GLU A 613 33.21 -16.75 1.65
N PRO A 614 33.80 -17.88 1.21
CA PRO A 614 33.89 -18.29 -0.18
C PRO A 614 32.71 -19.20 -0.53
N GLU A 615 31.55 -18.64 -0.85
CA GLU A 615 30.46 -19.36 -1.52
C GLU A 615 29.61 -18.31 -2.27
N ALA A 616 29.99 -18.02 -3.51
CA ALA A 616 29.18 -17.19 -4.40
C ALA A 616 27.86 -17.93 -4.67
N ASP A 617 26.81 -17.57 -3.93
CA ASP A 617 25.42 -17.95 -4.20
C ASP A 617 25.10 -17.57 -5.65
N SER A 618 24.66 -18.53 -6.48
CA SER A 618 24.28 -18.31 -7.88
C SER A 618 23.24 -17.20 -8.07
N GLY A 619 22.44 -16.91 -7.03
CA GLY A 619 21.49 -15.79 -7.03
C GLY A 619 22.13 -14.41 -6.91
N LEU A 620 23.33 -14.27 -6.34
CA LEU A 620 24.03 -12.99 -6.28
C LEU A 620 24.61 -12.62 -7.65
N GLU A 621 25.09 -13.60 -8.43
CA GLU A 621 25.60 -13.38 -9.79
C GLU A 621 24.51 -12.83 -10.72
N THR A 622 23.31 -13.42 -10.71
CA THR A 622 22.17 -12.92 -11.49
C THR A 622 21.79 -11.48 -11.11
N ILE A 623 21.85 -11.14 -9.82
CA ILE A 623 21.57 -9.77 -9.37
C ILE A 623 22.65 -8.79 -9.83
N LEU A 624 23.92 -9.19 -9.80
CA LEU A 624 25.02 -8.35 -10.29
C LEU A 624 24.88 -8.08 -11.79
N GLU A 625 24.48 -9.09 -12.59
CA GLU A 625 24.20 -8.93 -14.02
C GLU A 625 23.02 -7.96 -14.27
N LEU A 626 21.91 -8.10 -13.52
CA LEU A 626 20.77 -7.20 -13.64
C LEU A 626 21.12 -5.76 -13.20
N LEU A 627 21.93 -5.60 -12.15
CA LEU A 627 22.39 -4.29 -11.69
C LEU A 627 23.32 -3.65 -12.72
N GLN A 628 24.20 -4.43 -13.35
CA GLN A 628 25.05 -3.96 -14.44
C GLN A 628 24.23 -3.48 -15.65
N LEU A 629 23.18 -4.21 -16.02
CA LEU A 629 22.24 -3.77 -17.06
C LEU A 629 21.54 -2.47 -16.66
N ALA A 630 21.11 -2.32 -15.40
CA ALA A 630 20.50 -1.09 -14.91
C ALA A 630 21.47 0.11 -14.97
N TYR A 631 22.74 -0.07 -14.57
CA TYR A 631 23.77 0.98 -14.69
C TYR A 631 24.01 1.42 -16.14
N GLN A 632 23.94 0.49 -17.10
CA GLN A 632 24.09 0.82 -18.52
C GLN A 632 22.90 1.61 -19.08
N GLN A 633 21.68 1.36 -18.60
CA GLN A 633 20.49 2.09 -19.05
C GLN A 633 20.28 3.43 -18.34
N PHE A 634 20.72 3.54 -17.08
CA PHE A 634 20.54 4.73 -16.23
C PHE A 634 21.88 5.29 -15.74
N PRO A 635 22.75 5.77 -16.64
CA PRO A 635 24.11 6.20 -16.26
C PRO A 635 24.13 7.46 -15.38
N CYS A 636 23.12 8.34 -15.47
CA CYS A 636 23.06 9.58 -14.68
C CYS A 636 22.32 9.33 -13.36
N SER A 637 21.15 8.70 -13.45
CA SER A 637 20.28 8.41 -12.31
C SER A 637 20.88 7.38 -11.35
N LEU A 638 21.69 6.43 -11.83
CA LEU A 638 22.39 5.43 -11.02
C LEU A 638 23.90 5.67 -10.96
N GLU A 639 24.34 6.92 -11.13
CA GLU A 639 25.73 7.30 -10.82
C GLU A 639 26.04 6.95 -9.34
N VAL A 640 27.31 6.61 -9.05
CA VAL A 640 27.76 6.14 -7.73
C VAL A 640 27.33 7.08 -6.62
N ASP A 641 27.66 8.36 -6.76
CA ASP A 641 27.38 9.37 -5.73
C ASP A 641 25.87 9.57 -5.57
N VAL A 642 25.11 9.51 -6.66
CA VAL A 642 23.65 9.66 -6.64
C VAL A 642 23.00 8.46 -5.95
N LEU A 643 23.37 7.24 -6.30
CA LEU A 643 22.82 6.02 -5.71
C LEU A 643 23.21 5.89 -4.23
N HIS A 644 24.47 6.16 -3.88
CA HIS A 644 24.92 6.13 -2.48
C HIS A 644 24.26 7.22 -1.64
N ALA A 645 24.02 8.42 -2.19
CA ALA A 645 23.26 9.47 -1.50
C ALA A 645 21.81 9.04 -1.20
N HIS A 646 21.11 8.44 -2.18
CA HIS A 646 19.75 7.94 -1.98
C HIS A 646 19.71 6.74 -1.01
N CYS A 647 20.67 5.81 -1.09
CA CYS A 647 20.78 4.71 -0.13
C CYS A 647 21.03 5.24 1.29
N CYS A 648 22.00 6.17 1.44
CA CYS A 648 22.29 6.84 2.71
C CYS A 648 21.03 7.46 3.32
N TRP A 649 20.25 8.19 2.50
CA TRP A 649 19.01 8.83 2.91
C TRP A 649 17.92 7.82 3.31
N GLU A 650 17.71 6.75 2.51
CA GLU A 650 16.71 5.73 2.81
C GLU A 650 17.04 5.01 4.14
N TYR A 651 18.30 4.60 4.35
CA TYR A 651 18.72 3.94 5.59
C TYR A 651 18.51 4.84 6.83
N VAL A 652 18.79 6.15 6.76
CA VAL A 652 18.55 7.06 7.91
C VAL A 652 17.06 7.30 8.15
N VAL A 653 16.24 7.35 7.10
CA VAL A 653 14.77 7.45 7.22
C VAL A 653 14.20 6.21 7.91
N GLN A 654 14.65 5.02 7.54
CA GLN A 654 14.22 3.76 8.17
C GLN A 654 14.72 3.66 9.62
N TRP A 655 15.96 4.06 9.91
CA TRP A 655 16.43 4.19 11.30
C TRP A 655 15.62 5.21 12.12
N ASN A 656 15.17 6.30 11.51
CA ASN A 656 14.35 7.27 12.22
C ASN A 656 12.98 6.68 12.63
N LYS A 657 12.42 5.77 11.81
CA LYS A 657 11.20 5.00 12.13
C LYS A 657 11.43 3.99 13.24
N ASP A 658 12.56 3.28 13.22
CA ASP A 658 12.96 2.33 14.27
C ASP A 658 14.37 2.63 14.84
N PRO A 659 14.45 3.46 15.90
CA PRO A 659 15.72 3.92 16.47
C PRO A 659 16.53 2.84 17.20
N GLU A 660 15.92 1.70 17.54
CA GLU A 660 16.58 0.61 18.26
C GLU A 660 17.54 -0.15 17.34
N GLU A 661 17.24 -0.21 16.05
CA GLU A 661 18.07 -0.85 15.03
C GLU A 661 19.20 0.09 14.56
N ALA A 662 20.20 0.28 15.43
CA ALA A 662 21.36 1.12 15.13
C ALA A 662 22.16 0.68 13.89
N CYS A 663 22.00 -0.58 13.45
CA CYS A 663 22.63 -1.08 12.23
C CYS A 663 22.23 -0.28 10.97
N PHE A 664 21.01 0.25 10.90
CA PHE A 664 20.57 1.07 9.78
C PHE A 664 21.30 2.41 9.71
N LEU A 665 21.53 3.05 10.86
CA LEU A 665 22.30 4.30 10.89
C LEU A 665 23.78 4.07 10.55
N ILE A 666 24.35 2.94 10.99
CA ILE A 666 25.72 2.55 10.61
C ILE A 666 25.81 2.38 9.10
N ARG A 667 24.89 1.62 8.49
CA ARG A 667 24.84 1.43 7.03
C ARG A 667 24.65 2.74 6.26
N SER A 668 23.82 3.65 6.79
CA SER A 668 23.65 4.99 6.22
C SER A 668 24.99 5.73 6.14
N ILE A 669 25.78 5.73 7.22
CA ILE A 669 27.10 6.37 7.25
C ILE A 669 28.10 5.64 6.35
N ASP A 670 28.05 4.31 6.26
CA ASP A 670 28.90 3.57 5.31
C ASP A 670 28.61 3.99 3.86
N HIS A 671 27.33 4.15 3.48
CA HIS A 671 26.97 4.70 2.17
C HIS A 671 27.44 6.14 2.00
N LEU A 672 27.33 6.99 3.01
CA LEU A 672 27.82 8.38 2.99
C LEU A 672 29.33 8.45 2.71
N ARG A 673 30.11 7.54 3.31
CA ARG A 673 31.58 7.46 3.12
C ARG A 673 31.98 6.97 1.73
N CYS A 674 31.10 6.26 1.03
CA CYS A 674 31.33 5.81 -0.35
C CYS A 674 31.05 6.90 -1.39
N ILE A 675 30.48 8.04 -1.01
CA ILE A 675 30.29 9.18 -1.93
C ILE A 675 31.65 9.82 -2.20
N VAL A 676 32.02 9.92 -3.47
CA VAL A 676 33.32 10.43 -3.94
C VAL A 676 33.31 11.95 -4.02
N ASN A 677 32.25 12.56 -4.52
CA ASN A 677 32.16 14.02 -4.61
C ASN A 677 31.89 14.65 -3.23
N ALA A 678 32.86 15.44 -2.76
CA ALA A 678 32.83 16.09 -1.46
C ALA A 678 31.65 17.07 -1.28
N HIS A 679 31.17 17.74 -2.34
CA HIS A 679 30.02 18.66 -2.23
C HIS A 679 28.72 17.91 -1.92
N VAL A 680 28.51 16.75 -2.57
CA VAL A 680 27.36 15.88 -2.32
C VAL A 680 27.46 15.26 -0.93
N GLN A 681 28.63 14.72 -0.57
CA GLN A 681 28.88 14.14 0.74
C GLN A 681 28.62 15.15 1.87
N HIS A 682 29.14 16.38 1.74
CA HIS A 682 28.90 17.49 2.66
C HIS A 682 27.41 17.81 2.81
N GLY A 683 26.72 18.02 1.68
CA GLY A 683 25.32 18.39 1.68
C GLY A 683 24.43 17.34 2.33
N ILE A 684 24.62 16.06 1.98
CA ILE A 684 23.87 14.94 2.57
C ILE A 684 24.16 14.84 4.08
N ALA A 685 25.43 14.93 4.49
CA ALA A 685 25.80 14.87 5.90
C ALA A 685 25.15 16.00 6.73
N LEU A 686 25.14 17.22 6.20
CA LEU A 686 24.50 18.38 6.85
C LEU A 686 22.97 18.23 6.91
N MET A 687 22.34 17.73 5.84
CA MET A 687 20.91 17.44 5.82
C MET A 687 20.53 16.35 6.84
N MET A 688 21.31 15.27 6.93
CA MET A 688 21.13 14.21 7.93
C MET A 688 21.19 14.79 9.36
N TRP A 689 22.20 15.62 9.62
CA TRP A 689 22.38 16.28 10.91
C TRP A 689 21.14 17.08 11.33
N ASN A 690 20.71 17.99 10.45
CA ASN A 690 19.61 18.92 10.71
C ASN A 690 18.25 18.20 10.81
N THR A 691 18.04 17.15 10.01
CA THR A 691 16.74 16.47 9.91
C THR A 691 16.53 15.45 11.02
N PHE A 692 17.53 14.61 11.31
CA PHE A 692 17.34 13.42 12.16
C PHE A 692 18.17 13.42 13.45
N ILE A 693 19.38 13.99 13.44
CA ILE A 693 20.38 13.73 14.48
C ILE A 693 20.34 14.75 15.62
N VAL A 694 20.32 16.05 15.31
CA VAL A 694 20.55 17.13 16.29
C VAL A 694 19.62 17.06 17.52
N LYS A 695 18.33 16.78 17.31
CA LYS A 695 17.33 16.71 18.39
C LYS A 695 17.59 15.52 19.33
N ARG A 696 17.92 14.35 18.78
CA ARG A 696 18.21 13.13 19.56
C ARG A 696 19.52 13.28 20.34
N LEU A 697 20.56 13.83 19.72
CA LEU A 697 21.84 14.09 20.37
C LEU A 697 21.72 15.11 21.52
N SER A 698 20.95 16.19 21.33
CA SER A 698 20.70 17.16 22.40
C SER A 698 20.03 16.53 23.61
N SER A 699 19.03 15.66 23.39
CA SER A 699 18.32 14.93 24.44
C SER A 699 19.24 13.98 25.20
N ALA A 700 20.11 13.25 24.48
CA ALA A 700 21.12 12.36 25.08
C ALA A 700 22.12 13.16 25.93
N THR A 701 22.56 14.33 25.44
CA THR A 701 23.52 15.20 26.13
C THR A 701 22.96 15.69 27.47
N TYR A 702 21.75 16.25 27.48
CA TYR A 702 21.14 16.75 28.72
C TYR A 702 20.80 15.63 29.70
N LEU A 703 20.42 14.44 29.21
CA LEU A 703 20.22 13.26 30.05
C LEU A 703 21.54 12.86 30.75
N MET A 704 22.62 12.73 29.99
CA MET A 704 23.93 12.33 30.51
C MET A 704 24.51 13.37 31.47
N ASP A 705 24.33 14.66 31.20
CA ASP A 705 24.76 15.74 32.10
C ASP A 705 24.00 15.76 33.42
N LYS A 706 22.69 15.50 33.38
CA LYS A 706 21.87 15.38 34.59
C LYS A 706 22.24 14.16 35.43
N VAL A 707 22.53 13.04 34.79
CA VAL A 707 22.80 11.76 35.45
C VAL A 707 24.25 11.67 35.96
N GLY A 708 25.21 12.30 35.28
CA GLY A 708 26.63 12.33 35.64
C GLY A 708 27.34 10.97 35.54
N LYS A 709 26.75 10.01 34.83
CA LYS A 709 27.27 8.66 34.55
C LYS A 709 26.57 8.11 33.30
N ALA A 710 27.11 7.05 32.71
CA ALA A 710 26.46 6.35 31.60
C ALA A 710 25.02 5.92 31.98
N PRO A 711 23.97 6.43 31.30
CA PRO A 711 22.59 5.99 31.53
C PRO A 711 22.42 4.52 31.15
N LYS A 712 21.62 3.81 31.96
CA LYS A 712 21.21 2.42 31.69
C LYS A 712 19.90 2.39 30.90
N ASP A 713 19.55 1.28 30.27
CA ASP A 713 18.36 1.11 29.38
C ASP A 713 17.11 1.93 29.79
N ARG A 714 16.61 1.78 31.02
CA ARG A 714 15.42 2.52 31.52
C ARG A 714 15.52 4.04 31.42
N LEU A 715 16.71 4.59 31.58
CA LEU A 715 16.97 6.03 31.46
C LEU A 715 17.18 6.43 29.99
N CYS A 716 17.86 5.59 29.20
CA CYS A 716 18.08 5.82 27.77
C CYS A 716 16.76 5.94 26.99
N ARG A 717 15.73 5.16 27.37
CA ARG A 717 14.40 5.27 26.75
C ARG A 717 13.73 6.63 26.92
N ARG A 718 14.15 7.46 27.89
CA ARG A 718 13.70 8.88 27.98
C ARG A 718 14.25 9.75 26.85
N ALA A 719 15.30 9.29 26.18
CA ALA A 719 15.87 9.86 24.97
C ALA A 719 15.55 9.03 23.71
N SER A 720 14.53 8.16 23.78
CA SER A 720 13.91 7.41 22.66
C SER A 720 14.64 6.16 22.12
N MET A 721 15.63 5.62 22.83
CA MET A 721 16.34 4.39 22.42
C MET A 721 16.94 3.63 23.61
N GLY A 722 17.24 2.33 23.45
CA GLY A 722 17.97 1.51 24.43
C GLY A 722 19.42 1.94 24.67
N ASP A 723 20.10 1.34 25.64
CA ASP A 723 21.49 1.69 25.99
C ASP A 723 22.54 1.22 24.97
N THR A 724 22.37 0.03 24.39
CA THR A 724 23.18 -0.46 23.27
C THR A 724 22.99 0.42 22.03
N ALA A 725 21.74 0.70 21.66
CA ALA A 725 21.39 1.59 20.55
C ALA A 725 21.91 3.02 20.76
N MET A 726 21.83 3.56 21.99
CA MET A 726 22.40 4.87 22.35
C MET A 726 23.92 4.92 22.16
N THR A 727 24.62 3.86 22.54
CA THR A 727 26.08 3.78 22.38
C THR A 727 26.46 3.81 20.90
N ALA A 728 25.80 3.01 20.07
CA ALA A 728 26.01 2.99 18.63
C ALA A 728 25.62 4.33 17.97
N PHE A 729 24.49 4.92 18.37
CA PHE A 729 24.03 6.23 17.88
C PHE A 729 25.05 7.34 18.13
N LEU A 730 25.62 7.43 19.33
CA LEU A 730 26.63 8.45 19.65
C LEU A 730 27.92 8.22 18.84
N GLY A 731 28.29 6.96 18.60
CA GLY A 731 29.38 6.59 17.71
C GLY A 731 29.13 7.05 16.28
N CYS A 732 27.94 6.79 15.73
CA CYS A 732 27.50 7.26 14.42
C CYS A 732 27.47 8.79 14.32
N CYS A 733 27.05 9.50 15.37
CA CYS A 733 27.06 10.96 15.38
C CYS A 733 28.50 11.53 15.28
N SER A 734 29.46 10.90 15.95
CA SER A 734 30.87 11.25 15.85
C SER A 734 31.38 11.05 14.43
N ASP A 735 31.05 9.90 13.83
CA ASP A 735 31.46 9.54 12.48
C ASP A 735 30.84 10.47 11.42
N LEU A 736 29.56 10.80 11.55
CA LEU A 736 28.88 11.75 10.67
C LEU A 736 29.53 13.14 10.71
N LEU A 737 29.81 13.66 11.91
CA LEU A 737 30.45 14.97 12.07
C LEU A 737 31.89 14.97 11.57
N GLN A 738 32.63 13.87 11.76
CA GLN A 738 33.96 13.71 11.19
C GLN A 738 33.91 13.71 9.67
N THR A 739 33.03 12.91 9.06
CA THR A 739 32.85 12.90 7.59
C THR A 739 32.41 14.26 7.06
N LEU A 740 31.58 15.01 7.80
CA LEU A 740 31.21 16.38 7.44
C LEU A 740 32.40 17.35 7.46
N LEU A 741 33.28 17.26 8.46
CA LEU A 741 34.51 18.07 8.54
C LEU A 741 35.50 17.73 7.42
N GLU A 742 35.68 16.44 7.13
CA GLU A 742 36.53 15.96 6.04
C GLU A 742 36.00 16.42 4.68
N ALA A 743 34.69 16.28 4.45
CA ALA A 743 34.04 16.71 3.21
C ALA A 743 34.11 18.22 2.98
N ASP A 744 33.96 19.05 4.03
CA ASP A 744 34.09 20.51 3.90
C ASP A 744 35.48 20.92 3.43
N VAL A 745 36.54 20.29 3.97
CA VAL A 745 37.93 20.51 3.54
C VAL A 745 38.15 20.02 2.11
N SER A 746 37.70 18.81 1.77
CA SER A 746 37.85 18.26 0.42
C SER A 746 37.02 19.00 -0.63
N SER A 747 35.93 19.66 -0.24
CA SER A 747 35.06 20.43 -1.15
C SER A 747 35.76 21.64 -1.77
N ASP A 748 36.84 22.14 -1.15
CA ASP A 748 37.65 23.22 -1.71
C ASP A 748 38.54 22.77 -2.87
N GLU A 749 38.91 21.49 -2.90
CA GLU A 749 39.77 20.91 -3.94
C GLU A 749 38.97 20.39 -5.14
N MET A 750 37.70 20.04 -4.93
CA MET A 750 36.82 19.43 -5.94
C MET A 750 35.86 20.43 -6.58
N GLN A 751 35.52 20.20 -7.86
CA GLN A 751 34.43 20.93 -8.51
C GLN A 751 33.07 20.33 -8.16
N ALA A 752 32.04 21.19 -8.11
CA ALA A 752 30.66 20.75 -7.94
C ALA A 752 30.25 19.86 -9.14
N PRO A 753 29.56 18.74 -8.91
CA PRO A 753 29.17 17.84 -9.98
C PRO A 753 28.08 18.46 -10.84
N VAL A 754 28.09 18.16 -12.14
CA VAL A 754 27.04 18.55 -13.07
C VAL A 754 26.03 17.40 -13.12
N LEU A 755 24.80 17.67 -12.70
CA LEU A 755 23.73 16.68 -12.66
C LEU A 755 22.97 16.70 -13.98
N ASP A 756 23.29 15.74 -14.85
CA ASP A 756 22.58 15.50 -16.10
C ASP A 756 21.41 14.53 -15.91
N THR A 757 20.50 14.51 -16.88
CA THR A 757 19.36 13.58 -16.91
C THR A 757 19.40 12.80 -18.22
N GLU A 758 19.02 11.52 -18.18
CA GLU A 758 18.95 10.70 -19.39
C GLU A 758 17.99 11.31 -20.43
N ASP A 759 18.37 11.26 -21.72
CA ASP A 759 17.59 11.84 -22.84
C ASP A 759 16.12 11.36 -22.86
N ALA A 760 15.90 10.08 -22.52
CA ALA A 760 14.55 9.49 -22.46
C ALA A 760 13.69 10.04 -21.30
N TRP A 761 14.29 10.70 -20.32
CA TRP A 761 13.68 11.13 -19.06
C TRP A 761 13.81 12.64 -18.80
N VAL A 762 14.09 13.44 -19.83
CA VAL A 762 14.19 14.93 -19.71
C VAL A 762 12.86 15.58 -19.30
N SER A 763 11.73 14.96 -19.63
CA SER A 763 10.37 15.49 -19.39
C SER A 763 9.79 15.21 -17.98
N VAL A 764 10.64 14.85 -17.03
CA VAL A 764 10.24 14.52 -15.65
C VAL A 764 9.75 15.78 -14.90
N GLU A 765 8.55 15.72 -14.31
CA GLU A 765 7.87 16.85 -13.65
C GLU A 765 7.75 16.70 -12.12
N GLY A 766 8.53 15.79 -11.52
CA GLY A 766 8.43 15.46 -10.10
C GLY A 766 9.34 16.26 -9.15
N PRO A 767 9.47 15.81 -7.88
CA PRO A 767 10.29 16.47 -6.88
C PRO A 767 11.79 16.51 -7.24
N VAL A 768 12.46 17.52 -6.70
CA VAL A 768 13.91 17.74 -6.80
C VAL A 768 14.65 16.56 -6.16
N SER A 769 15.75 16.12 -6.79
CA SER A 769 16.56 15.01 -6.28
C SER A 769 17.23 15.35 -4.94
N ILE A 770 17.46 14.37 -4.08
CA ILE A 770 18.17 14.59 -2.81
C ILE A 770 19.58 15.15 -3.02
N VAL A 771 20.21 14.81 -4.15
CA VAL A 771 21.55 15.28 -4.53
C VAL A 771 21.51 16.76 -4.91
N GLU A 772 20.49 17.19 -5.66
CA GLU A 772 20.27 18.61 -5.98
C GLU A 772 20.06 19.41 -4.68
N LEU A 773 19.24 18.89 -3.75
CA LEU A 773 19.06 19.50 -2.42
C LEU A 773 20.35 19.53 -1.59
N ALA A 774 21.23 18.54 -1.74
CA ALA A 774 22.53 18.49 -1.08
C ALA A 774 23.47 19.59 -1.61
N LEU A 775 23.48 19.83 -2.92
CA LEU A 775 24.29 20.89 -3.53
C LEU A 775 23.81 22.30 -3.17
N GLU A 776 22.52 22.46 -2.86
CA GLU A 776 21.95 23.74 -2.38
C GLU A 776 22.31 24.06 -0.91
N GLN A 777 22.92 23.12 -0.18
CA GLN A 777 23.25 23.34 1.22
C GLN A 777 24.36 24.39 1.40
N LYS A 778 24.23 25.20 2.45
CA LYS A 778 25.25 26.20 2.81
C LYS A 778 26.49 25.51 3.39
N ARG A 779 27.64 26.17 3.23
CA ARG A 779 28.88 25.77 3.93
C ARG A 779 28.74 25.86 5.43
N ILE A 780 29.40 24.94 6.13
CA ILE A 780 29.39 24.88 7.59
C ILE A 780 30.35 25.91 8.17
N HIS A 781 30.12 26.29 9.42
CA HIS A 781 31.12 26.98 10.22
C HIS A 781 32.02 25.92 10.88
N TYR A 782 33.13 25.59 10.22
CA TYR A 782 34.04 24.50 10.60
C TYR A 782 34.33 24.42 12.12
N PRO A 783 34.70 25.52 12.82
CA PRO A 783 34.98 25.46 14.26
C PRO A 783 33.77 25.08 15.12
N LEU A 784 32.55 25.38 14.68
CA LEU A 784 31.32 25.00 15.40
C LEU A 784 31.05 23.50 15.27
N VAL A 785 31.29 22.94 14.08
CA VAL A 785 31.15 21.50 13.82
C VAL A 785 32.20 20.71 14.60
N GLU A 786 33.44 21.19 14.62
CA GLU A 786 34.53 20.62 15.43
C GLU A 786 34.19 20.63 16.93
N HIS A 787 33.67 21.75 17.44
CA HIS A 787 33.24 21.85 18.84
C HIS A 787 32.11 20.85 19.18
N GLN A 788 31.15 20.66 18.26
CA GLN A 788 30.08 19.68 18.40
C GLN A 788 30.57 18.23 18.29
N PHE A 789 31.57 17.96 17.44
CA PHE A 789 32.25 16.67 17.31
C PHE A 789 32.93 16.30 18.63
N VAL A 790 33.67 17.21 19.25
CA VAL A 790 34.33 16.99 20.55
C VAL A 790 33.32 16.60 21.62
N LEU A 791 32.18 17.31 21.72
CA LEU A 791 31.11 16.92 22.65
C LEU A 791 30.57 15.52 22.35
N CYS A 792 30.33 15.21 21.08
CA CYS A 792 29.81 13.91 20.67
C CYS A 792 30.76 12.77 21.06
N THR A 793 32.06 12.95 20.83
CA THR A 793 33.11 11.99 21.19
C THR A 793 33.21 11.80 22.70
N ILE A 794 33.05 12.87 23.50
CA ILE A 794 32.96 12.80 24.96
C ILE A 794 31.75 11.96 25.40
N LEU A 795 30.58 12.16 24.80
CA LEU A 795 29.39 11.38 25.14
C LEU A 795 29.56 9.92 24.76
N TYR A 796 30.11 9.66 23.57
CA TYR A 796 30.38 8.31 23.09
C TYR A 796 31.35 7.56 24.02
N THR A 797 32.46 8.18 24.41
CA THR A 797 33.44 7.60 25.35
C THR A 797 32.84 7.31 26.73
N ILE A 798 31.99 8.21 27.26
CA ILE A 798 31.30 7.99 28.53
C ILE A 798 30.38 6.77 28.47
N MET A 799 29.62 6.61 27.38
CA MET A 799 28.76 5.43 27.20
C MET A 799 29.58 4.16 27.01
N ARG A 800 30.57 4.17 26.09
CA ARG A 800 31.37 2.99 25.73
C ARG A 800 32.15 2.41 26.90
N PHE A 801 32.75 3.27 27.73
CA PHE A 801 33.52 2.85 28.91
C PHE A 801 32.72 2.88 30.20
N SER A 802 31.42 3.19 30.14
CA SER A 802 30.54 3.30 31.31
C SER A 802 31.10 4.21 32.41
N LEU A 803 31.67 5.36 32.03
CA LEU A 803 32.36 6.26 32.94
C LEU A 803 31.40 6.83 34.00
N LYS A 804 31.91 6.97 35.22
CA LYS A 804 31.17 7.46 36.40
C LYS A 804 31.66 8.84 36.83
N SER A 805 30.73 9.63 37.36
CA SER A 805 30.98 10.96 37.93
C SER A 805 31.58 11.95 36.91
N VAL A 806 31.03 11.95 35.70
CA VAL A 806 31.41 12.86 34.61
C VAL A 806 30.15 13.56 34.11
N LYS A 807 30.15 14.89 34.17
CA LYS A 807 29.10 15.74 33.57
C LYS A 807 29.64 16.34 32.27
N PRO A 808 29.18 15.90 31.08
CA PRO A 808 29.77 16.31 29.81
C PRO A 808 29.83 17.83 29.62
N LEU A 809 28.77 18.56 29.99
CA LEU A 809 28.73 20.00 29.79
C LEU A 809 29.70 20.74 30.73
N SER A 810 30.07 20.16 31.87
CA SER A 810 31.03 20.79 32.80
C SER A 810 32.44 20.94 32.22
N LEU A 811 32.77 20.20 31.15
CA LEU A 811 34.03 20.30 30.42
C LEU A 811 34.10 21.55 29.53
N PHE A 812 33.00 22.29 29.40
CA PHE A 812 32.89 23.47 28.55
C PHE A 812 32.55 24.72 29.38
N ASP A 813 33.05 25.86 28.92
CA ASP A 813 32.73 27.17 29.47
C ASP A 813 31.31 27.61 29.08
N SER A 814 30.89 28.80 29.54
CA SER A 814 29.56 29.32 29.25
C SER A 814 29.34 29.63 27.76
N LYS A 815 30.37 30.11 27.04
CA LYS A 815 30.27 30.40 25.61
C LYS A 815 30.15 29.11 24.79
N GLY A 816 30.99 28.11 25.07
CA GLY A 816 30.95 26.80 24.44
C GLY A 816 29.62 26.07 24.68
N LYS A 817 29.06 26.14 25.90
CA LYS A 817 27.72 25.60 26.21
C LYS A 817 26.62 26.22 25.37
N ASN A 818 26.68 27.53 25.15
CA ASN A 818 25.68 28.27 24.38
C ASN A 818 25.82 28.07 22.87
N ALA A 819 26.90 27.47 22.38
CA ALA A 819 27.13 27.21 20.97
C ALA A 819 26.53 25.87 20.50
N PHE A 820 26.39 24.88 21.39
CA PHE A 820 25.91 23.54 21.03
C PHE A 820 24.49 23.55 20.45
N PHE A 821 24.25 22.63 19.51
CA PHE A 821 22.95 22.38 18.86
C PHE A 821 22.34 23.59 18.11
N LYS A 822 23.10 24.65 17.89
CA LYS A 822 22.74 25.71 16.94
C LYS A 822 22.94 25.22 15.50
N ASP A 823 22.38 25.97 14.54
CA ASP A 823 22.59 25.72 13.12
C ASP A 823 24.09 25.72 12.81
N LEU A 824 24.58 24.62 12.22
CA LEU A 824 26.01 24.41 11.92
C LEU A 824 26.55 25.41 10.89
N THR A 825 25.68 26.07 10.13
CA THR A 825 26.03 27.11 9.16
C THR A 825 26.16 28.50 9.80
N SER A 826 25.73 28.64 11.06
CA SER A 826 25.76 29.92 11.77
C SER A 826 27.12 30.20 12.41
N ILE A 827 27.59 31.44 12.28
CA ILE A 827 28.82 31.90 12.92
C ILE A 827 28.54 32.09 14.43
N GLN A 828 29.25 31.34 15.28
CA GLN A 828 29.12 31.42 16.74
C GLN A 828 30.44 31.86 17.38
N LEU A 829 30.33 32.63 18.46
CA LEU A 829 31.47 32.99 19.31
C LEU A 829 31.88 31.78 20.16
N LEU A 830 32.94 31.10 19.72
CA LEU A 830 33.54 29.99 20.45
C LEU A 830 34.59 30.50 21.46
N PRO A 831 34.98 29.66 22.44
CA PRO A 831 35.96 30.03 23.46
C PRO A 831 37.33 30.23 22.79
N SER A 832 37.85 31.45 22.84
CA SER A 832 39.21 31.79 22.43
C SER A 832 39.92 32.53 23.57
N GLY A 833 41.04 31.98 24.04
CA GLY A 833 41.84 32.53 25.15
C GLY A 833 42.05 31.57 26.32
N ASP A 834 42.69 32.07 27.38
CA ASP A 834 43.02 31.30 28.58
C ASP A 834 41.78 30.82 29.32
N MET A 835 41.71 29.50 29.53
CA MET A 835 40.59 28.84 30.20
C MET A 835 40.74 28.83 31.72
N ASP A 836 39.60 28.80 32.43
CA ASP A 836 39.58 28.67 33.88
C ASP A 836 40.38 27.41 34.33
N PRO A 837 41.37 27.54 35.21
CA PRO A 837 42.19 26.42 35.68
C PRO A 837 41.36 25.29 36.31
N ASN A 838 40.20 25.60 36.89
CA ASN A 838 39.29 24.59 37.42
C ASN A 838 38.69 23.72 36.29
N VAL A 839 38.32 24.33 35.15
CA VAL A 839 37.81 23.61 33.98
C VAL A 839 38.91 22.77 33.35
N LEU A 840 40.14 23.29 33.26
CA LEU A 840 41.31 22.54 32.78
C LEU A 840 41.60 21.32 33.68
N SER A 841 41.49 21.47 35.01
CA SER A 841 41.64 20.36 35.95
C SER A 841 40.58 19.26 35.72
N ILE A 842 39.31 19.63 35.53
CA ILE A 842 38.23 18.67 35.25
C ILE A 842 38.46 17.97 33.90
N ARG A 843 38.91 18.70 32.87
CA ARG A 843 39.26 18.14 31.55
C ARG A 843 40.40 17.14 31.64
N GLN A 844 41.47 17.46 32.37
CA GLN A 844 42.59 16.55 32.59
C GLN A 844 42.13 15.29 33.32
N GLN A 845 41.35 15.42 34.41
CA GLN A 845 40.80 14.27 35.14
C GLN A 845 39.91 13.39 34.26
N PHE A 846 39.13 13.99 33.35
CA PHE A 846 38.32 13.26 32.40
C PHE A 846 39.18 12.45 31.42
N LEU A 847 40.17 13.07 30.77
CA LEU A 847 41.03 12.40 29.79
C LEU A 847 41.84 11.24 30.42
N VAL A 848 42.38 11.46 31.62
CA VAL A 848 43.06 10.41 32.40
C VAL A 848 42.14 9.21 32.64
N LYS A 849 40.87 9.44 33.03
CA LYS A 849 39.88 8.36 33.19
C LYS A 849 39.57 7.62 31.89
N VAL A 850 39.49 8.33 30.77
CA VAL A 850 39.26 7.72 29.44
C VAL A 850 40.43 6.81 29.09
N VAL A 851 41.67 7.27 29.28
CA VAL A 851 42.88 6.49 29.00
C VAL A 851 42.96 5.23 29.88
N SER A 852 42.76 5.35 31.20
CA SER A 852 42.74 4.18 32.09
C SER A 852 41.67 3.16 31.67
N ALA A 853 40.46 3.61 31.32
CA ALA A 853 39.39 2.73 30.88
C ALA A 853 39.67 2.08 29.50
N ALA A 854 40.34 2.80 28.59
CA ALA A 854 40.75 2.26 27.29
C ALA A 854 41.80 1.16 27.46
N VAL A 855 42.82 1.36 28.31
CA VAL A 855 43.84 0.35 28.62
C VAL A 855 43.22 -0.86 29.31
N GLN A 856 42.29 -0.65 30.25
CA GLN A 856 41.55 -1.73 30.89
C GLN A 856 40.79 -2.60 29.87
N SER A 857 40.14 -1.97 28.88
CA SER A 857 39.44 -2.68 27.81
C SER A 857 40.40 -3.48 26.93
N LEU A 858 41.57 -2.92 26.60
CA LEU A 858 42.62 -3.60 25.85
C LEU A 858 43.11 -4.88 26.57
N CYS A 859 43.35 -4.79 27.88
CA CYS A 859 43.76 -5.95 28.70
C CYS A 859 42.69 -7.04 28.76
N SER A 860 41.41 -6.65 28.92
CA SER A 860 40.31 -7.62 28.96
C SER A 860 40.16 -8.43 27.66
N SER A 861 40.45 -7.81 26.50
CA SER A 861 40.41 -8.46 25.19
C SER A 861 41.60 -9.42 24.96
N GLN A 862 42.80 -9.08 25.45
CA GLN A 862 43.97 -9.96 25.34
C GLN A 862 43.84 -11.23 26.21
N ASN A 863 43.18 -11.14 27.36
CA ASN A 863 42.91 -12.27 28.26
C ASN A 863 41.76 -13.16 27.77
N ALA A 864 40.90 -12.68 26.86
CA ALA A 864 39.71 -13.37 26.35
C ALA A 864 39.94 -14.15 25.04
N LYS A 865 41.19 -14.45 24.67
CA LYS A 865 41.57 -15.18 23.43
C LYS A 865 41.08 -16.65 23.34
N GLU A 866 40.13 -17.09 24.17
CA GLU A 866 39.49 -18.43 24.07
C GLU A 866 37.98 -18.40 23.81
N VAL A 867 37.33 -17.24 23.60
CA VAL A 867 35.90 -17.21 23.24
C VAL A 867 35.64 -16.28 22.04
N SER A 868 35.10 -16.89 20.99
CA SER A 868 34.62 -16.37 19.69
C SER A 868 34.54 -14.85 19.50
N GLU A 869 35.24 -14.36 18.47
CA GLU A 869 35.23 -12.98 17.93
C GLU A 869 33.87 -12.51 17.36
N GLU A 870 32.78 -13.27 17.55
CA GLU A 870 31.46 -13.03 16.94
C GLU A 870 30.59 -11.97 17.65
N GLU A 871 30.95 -11.52 18.86
CA GLU A 871 30.13 -10.57 19.63
C GLU A 871 30.61 -9.11 19.60
N LEU A 872 31.75 -8.80 18.99
CA LEU A 872 32.20 -7.41 18.81
C LEU A 872 31.39 -6.76 17.68
N SER A 873 30.73 -5.65 17.99
CA SER A 873 29.96 -4.89 17.01
C SER A 873 30.89 -4.40 15.87
N PRO A 874 30.43 -4.31 14.61
CA PRO A 874 31.26 -3.87 13.46
C PRO A 874 31.99 -2.54 13.70
N PHE A 875 31.49 -1.72 14.62
CA PHE A 875 32.03 -0.45 15.08
C PHE A 875 33.41 -0.56 15.78
N GLU A 876 33.78 -1.73 16.31
CA GLU A 876 34.98 -1.90 17.15
C GLU A 876 36.26 -2.18 16.37
N LYS A 877 36.16 -2.52 15.08
CA LYS A 877 37.32 -2.71 14.22
C LYS A 877 37.90 -1.35 13.81
N GLY A 878 38.91 -0.86 14.55
CA GLY A 878 39.85 0.15 14.04
C GLY A 878 40.01 1.48 14.81
N LYS A 879 39.26 1.76 15.88
CA LYS A 879 39.43 3.01 16.66
C LYS A 879 40.56 2.92 17.69
N ASN A 880 41.67 3.63 17.43
CA ASN A 880 42.79 3.77 18.36
C ASN A 880 42.45 4.80 19.46
N TRP A 881 41.87 4.32 20.56
CA TRP A 881 41.43 5.15 21.70
C TRP A 881 42.52 6.04 22.32
N PRO A 882 43.79 5.58 22.48
CA PRO A 882 44.89 6.44 22.87
C PRO A 882 45.09 7.67 21.97
N ASN A 883 45.09 7.49 20.64
CA ASN A 883 45.27 8.59 19.70
C ASN A 883 44.10 9.58 19.78
N LEU A 884 42.86 9.06 19.82
CA LEU A 884 41.66 9.88 19.98
C LEU A 884 41.67 10.66 21.30
N SER A 885 42.23 10.10 22.38
CA SER A 885 42.36 10.80 23.67
C SER A 885 43.39 11.95 23.59
N VAL A 886 44.45 11.77 22.80
CA VAL A 886 45.44 12.82 22.52
C VAL A 886 44.84 13.93 21.65
N ASP A 887 44.06 13.58 20.62
CA ASP A 887 43.37 14.57 19.78
C ASP A 887 42.34 15.37 20.59
N LEU A 888 41.56 14.70 21.45
CA LEU A 888 40.67 15.38 22.41
C LEU A 888 41.44 16.31 23.36
N ALA A 889 42.67 15.95 23.77
CA ALA A 889 43.49 16.82 24.60
C ALA A 889 43.79 18.15 23.90
N ARG A 890 44.15 18.10 22.61
CA ARG A 890 44.38 19.29 21.78
C ARG A 890 43.15 20.20 21.74
N TYR A 891 41.97 19.64 21.47
CA TYR A 891 40.71 20.41 21.44
C TYR A 891 40.30 20.97 22.79
N LEU A 892 40.57 20.25 23.88
CA LEU A 892 40.27 20.67 25.24
C LEU A 892 41.36 21.54 25.86
N GLN A 893 42.39 21.94 25.10
CA GLN A 893 43.53 22.75 25.56
C GLN A 893 44.29 22.11 26.73
N ILE A 894 44.39 20.79 26.74
CA ILE A 894 45.23 20.02 27.68
C ILE A 894 46.51 19.63 26.96
N SER A 895 47.65 19.71 27.66
CA SER A 895 48.92 19.25 27.11
C SER A 895 48.83 17.78 26.71
N GLU A 896 49.07 17.49 25.43
CA GLU A 896 49.07 16.15 24.87
C GLU A 896 50.03 15.22 25.64
N ASP A 897 51.15 15.78 26.13
CA ASP A 897 52.18 15.06 26.87
C ASP A 897 51.64 14.49 28.20
N VAL A 898 50.71 15.18 28.86
CA VAL A 898 50.08 14.69 30.10
C VAL A 898 49.28 13.41 29.85
N VAL A 899 48.56 13.34 28.73
CA VAL A 899 47.78 12.17 28.33
C VAL A 899 48.70 11.03 27.90
N ARG A 900 49.75 11.32 27.11
CA ARG A 900 50.74 10.32 26.68
C ARG A 900 51.49 9.71 27.87
N ARG A 901 51.93 10.53 28.83
CA ARG A 901 52.58 10.04 30.05
C ARG A 901 51.67 9.14 30.87
N HIS A 902 50.41 9.56 31.06
CA HIS A 902 49.43 8.74 31.78
C HIS A 902 49.16 7.42 31.06
N TYR A 903 49.05 7.41 29.73
CA TYR A 903 48.90 6.20 28.93
C TYR A 903 50.05 5.21 29.13
N VAL A 904 51.30 5.71 29.11
CA VAL A 904 52.49 4.88 29.39
C VAL A 904 52.41 4.31 30.81
N CYS A 905 52.11 5.14 31.81
CA CYS A 905 51.97 4.70 33.21
C CYS A 905 50.89 3.61 33.37
N GLU A 906 49.74 3.74 32.71
CA GLU A 906 48.67 2.73 32.75
C GLU A 906 49.11 1.41 32.09
N LEU A 907 49.77 1.44 30.93
CA LEU A 907 50.30 0.23 30.29
C LEU A 907 51.25 -0.54 31.21
N TYR A 908 52.16 0.17 31.89
CA TYR A 908 52.99 -0.46 32.93
C TYR A 908 52.14 -0.89 34.14
N SER A 909 51.16 -0.14 34.62
CA SER A 909 50.31 -0.59 35.74
C SER A 909 49.59 -1.92 35.44
N TYR A 910 49.21 -2.16 34.19
CA TYR A 910 48.61 -3.42 33.72
C TYR A 910 49.61 -4.52 33.32
N GLY A 911 50.92 -4.24 33.31
CA GLY A 911 51.98 -5.20 32.95
C GLY A 911 52.22 -5.38 31.44
N LEU A 912 51.71 -4.46 30.61
CA LEU A 912 51.91 -4.43 29.16
C LEU A 912 53.20 -3.66 28.81
N ASP A 913 54.32 -4.06 29.41
CA ASP A 913 55.58 -3.31 29.39
C ASP A 913 56.09 -3.08 27.96
N HIS A 914 55.95 -4.06 27.05
CA HIS A 914 56.35 -3.92 25.64
C HIS A 914 55.60 -2.77 24.92
N LEU A 915 54.28 -2.67 25.07
CA LEU A 915 53.51 -1.55 24.51
C LEU A 915 53.85 -0.24 25.22
N GLY A 916 54.12 -0.30 26.53
CA GLY A 916 54.59 0.84 27.31
C GLY A 916 55.93 1.38 26.80
N GLU A 917 56.84 0.50 26.39
CA GLU A 917 58.13 0.86 25.82
C GLU A 917 58.00 1.54 24.45
N GLU A 918 57.09 1.07 23.60
CA GLU A 918 56.78 1.71 22.31
C GLU A 918 56.14 3.08 22.51
N ALA A 919 55.14 3.17 23.39
CA ALA A 919 54.44 4.41 23.69
C ALA A 919 55.36 5.46 24.37
N PHE A 920 56.37 5.02 25.12
CA PHE A 920 57.38 5.89 25.73
C PHE A 920 58.09 6.79 24.69
N LEU A 921 58.28 6.30 23.47
CA LEU A 921 58.96 7.06 22.40
C LEU A 921 58.19 8.30 21.96
N GLN A 922 56.88 8.35 22.22
CA GLN A 922 56.00 9.44 21.84
C GLN A 922 55.93 10.55 22.90
N VAL A 923 56.59 10.39 24.06
CA VAL A 923 56.57 11.34 25.18
C VAL A 923 57.69 12.38 25.05
N THR A 924 57.34 13.63 25.31
CA THR A 924 58.26 14.77 25.23
C THR A 924 58.97 15.01 26.57
N ASP A 925 58.23 15.02 27.69
CA ASP A 925 58.79 15.22 29.03
C ASP A 925 59.19 13.87 29.68
N ARG A 926 60.41 13.42 29.36
CA ARG A 926 60.93 12.13 29.81
C ARG A 926 61.32 12.13 31.28
N GLU A 927 61.71 13.27 31.84
CA GLU A 927 62.17 13.37 33.23
C GLU A 927 60.99 13.17 34.20
N VAL A 928 59.86 13.83 33.93
CA VAL A 928 58.66 13.67 34.76
C VAL A 928 58.06 12.28 34.57
N LEU A 929 58.09 11.73 33.35
CA LEU A 929 57.66 10.36 33.12
C LEU A 929 58.53 9.35 33.89
N ALA A 930 59.85 9.49 33.86
CA ALA A 930 60.76 8.61 34.59
C ALA A 930 60.47 8.65 36.11
N SER A 931 60.19 9.84 36.65
CA SER A 931 59.78 10.00 38.05
C SER A 931 58.44 9.30 38.36
N GLN A 932 57.48 9.33 37.44
CA GLN A 932 56.19 8.63 37.58
C GLN A 932 56.34 7.10 37.48
N LEU A 933 57.18 6.62 36.54
CA LEU A 933 57.49 5.19 36.39
C LEU A 933 58.29 4.62 37.56
N LEU A 934 59.12 5.45 38.23
CA LEU A 934 59.81 5.07 39.46
C LEU A 934 58.83 4.68 40.56
N ILE A 935 57.73 5.41 40.70
CA ILE A 935 56.66 5.11 41.68
C ILE A 935 56.02 3.75 41.35
N LEU A 936 55.68 3.50 40.09
CA LEU A 936 55.12 2.21 39.64
C LEU A 936 56.09 1.04 39.86
N ALA A 937 57.38 1.23 39.56
CA ALA A 937 58.40 0.23 39.85
C ALA A 937 58.53 -0.06 41.36
N GLY A 938 58.45 0.99 42.19
CA GLY A 938 58.39 0.89 43.64
C GLY A 938 57.17 0.13 44.14
N GLN A 939 55.98 0.39 43.58
CA GLN A 939 54.75 -0.34 43.90
C GLN A 939 54.86 -1.83 43.53
N ARG A 940 55.39 -2.16 42.34
CA ARG A 940 55.59 -3.55 41.89
C ARG A 940 56.53 -4.30 42.83
N LEU A 941 57.62 -3.65 43.22
CA LEU A 941 58.58 -4.21 44.17
C LEU A 941 58.01 -4.34 45.58
N ALA A 942 57.28 -3.33 46.06
CA ALA A 942 56.62 -3.35 47.37
C ALA A 942 55.62 -4.51 47.47
N LEU A 943 54.87 -4.78 46.40
CA LEU A 943 53.99 -5.95 46.31
C LEU A 943 54.79 -7.26 46.40
N ALA A 944 55.85 -7.41 45.60
CA ALA A 944 56.68 -8.61 45.55
C ALA A 944 57.50 -8.88 46.83
N LEU A 945 57.79 -7.85 47.65
CA LEU A 945 58.56 -7.98 48.89
C LEU A 945 57.70 -8.04 50.15
N LEU A 946 56.68 -7.18 50.26
CA LEU A 946 55.91 -7.00 51.50
C LEU A 946 54.64 -7.86 51.55
N HIS A 947 54.03 -8.17 50.39
CA HIS A 947 52.68 -8.73 50.33
C HIS A 947 52.63 -10.22 49.96
N THR A 948 53.56 -10.70 49.12
CA THR A 948 53.70 -12.14 48.78
C THR A 948 54.42 -12.95 49.88
N GLN A 949 55.01 -12.28 50.89
CA GLN A 949 55.65 -12.88 52.09
C GLN A 949 56.61 -14.05 51.78
N THR A 950 57.40 -13.96 50.72
CA THR A 950 58.43 -14.95 50.42
C THR A 950 59.56 -14.86 51.45
N LYS A 951 60.14 -16.00 51.83
CA LYS A 951 61.23 -16.05 52.83
C LYS A 951 62.44 -15.24 52.39
N GLU A 952 62.76 -15.29 51.09
CA GLU A 952 63.85 -14.56 50.45
C GLU A 952 63.58 -13.04 50.41
N GLY A 953 62.33 -12.63 50.14
CA GLY A 953 61.93 -11.21 50.16
C GLY A 953 62.05 -10.56 51.54
N MET A 954 61.72 -11.29 52.60
CA MET A 954 61.84 -10.80 53.98
C MET A 954 63.30 -10.67 54.44
N GLU A 955 64.20 -11.55 53.97
CA GLU A 955 65.64 -11.45 54.22
C GLU A 955 66.26 -10.25 53.48
N LEU A 956 65.83 -9.99 52.25
CA LEU A 956 66.27 -8.84 51.46
C LEU A 956 65.79 -7.53 52.06
N LEU A 957 64.56 -7.47 52.57
CA LEU A 957 64.01 -6.27 53.22
C LEU A 957 64.82 -5.81 54.43
N ALA A 958 65.44 -6.74 55.17
CA ALA A 958 66.33 -6.44 56.30
C ALA A 958 67.70 -5.87 55.85
N ARG A 959 68.08 -6.05 54.58
CA ARG A 959 69.34 -5.57 54.00
C ARG A 959 69.19 -4.25 53.23
N LEU A 960 67.96 -3.82 52.96
CA LEU A 960 67.69 -2.57 52.24
C LEU A 960 68.05 -1.33 53.06
N PRO A 961 68.51 -0.24 52.41
CA PRO A 961 68.69 1.04 53.07
C PRO A 961 67.41 1.51 53.79
N PRO A 962 67.51 2.12 54.98
CA PRO A 962 66.33 2.52 55.77
C PRO A 962 65.42 3.50 55.02
N THR A 963 66.00 4.38 54.20
CA THR A 963 65.28 5.34 53.34
C THR A 963 64.42 4.66 52.28
N LEU A 964 64.98 3.66 51.58
CA LEU A 964 64.26 2.86 50.59
C LEU A 964 63.16 2.01 51.25
N CYS A 965 63.46 1.41 52.40
CA CYS A 965 62.49 0.61 53.16
C CYS A 965 61.29 1.46 53.64
N THR A 966 61.52 2.68 54.13
CA THR A 966 60.42 3.61 54.49
C THR A 966 59.61 4.05 53.28
N TRP A 967 60.26 4.25 52.13
CA TRP A 967 59.60 4.66 50.89
C TRP A 967 58.74 3.52 50.31
N LEU A 968 59.26 2.29 50.24
CA LEU A 968 58.51 1.11 49.79
C LEU A 968 57.31 0.80 50.69
N LYS A 969 57.41 1.01 52.01
CA LYS A 969 56.27 0.88 52.94
C LYS A 969 55.20 1.97 52.74
N ALA A 970 55.56 3.10 52.13
CA ALA A 970 54.63 4.17 51.81
C ALA A 970 53.98 3.99 50.43
N MET A 971 54.44 3.04 49.61
CA MET A 971 53.80 2.67 48.34
C MET A 971 52.55 1.83 48.64
N ASP A 972 51.40 2.24 48.12
CA ASP A 972 50.18 1.44 48.18
C ASP A 972 50.11 0.46 46.99
N PRO A 973 50.18 -0.86 47.21
CA PRO A 973 50.06 -1.83 46.13
C PRO A 973 48.63 -1.96 45.59
N GLN A 974 47.62 -1.37 46.24
CA GLN A 974 46.23 -1.39 45.75
C GLN A 974 46.03 -0.51 44.50
N GLU A 975 46.99 0.36 44.18
CA GLU A 975 46.97 1.21 42.98
C GLU A 975 47.43 0.47 41.71
N LEU A 976 48.11 -0.69 41.85
CA LEU A 976 48.50 -1.54 40.74
C LEU A 976 47.30 -2.31 40.18
N GLN A 977 47.10 -2.26 38.87
CA GLN A 977 46.00 -2.95 38.22
C GLN A 977 46.32 -4.42 37.95
N ASN A 978 47.59 -4.76 37.67
CA ASN A 978 48.06 -6.13 37.56
C ASN A 978 49.08 -6.45 38.67
N VAL A 979 48.78 -7.52 39.43
CA VAL A 979 49.54 -7.98 40.59
C VAL A 979 50.60 -9.03 40.19
N GLU A 980 50.49 -9.62 39.00
CA GLU A 980 51.34 -10.73 38.53
C GLU A 980 52.37 -10.29 37.49
N VAL A 981 53.15 -9.24 37.78
CA VAL A 981 54.22 -8.77 36.88
C VAL A 981 55.56 -9.42 37.25
N PRO A 982 56.30 -10.04 36.30
CA PRO A 982 57.61 -10.62 36.58
C PRO A 982 58.63 -9.60 37.10
N ILE A 983 59.46 -10.01 38.07
CA ILE A 983 60.53 -9.18 38.64
C ILE A 983 61.53 -8.74 37.55
N ALA A 984 61.81 -9.59 36.56
CA ALA A 984 62.66 -9.24 35.42
C ALA A 984 62.11 -8.08 34.57
N ALA A 985 60.78 -7.96 34.43
CA ALA A 985 60.16 -6.82 33.75
C ALA A 985 60.27 -5.53 34.60
N THR A 986 60.13 -5.67 35.93
CA THR A 986 60.38 -4.58 36.87
C THR A 986 61.84 -4.11 36.83
N ALA A 987 62.81 -5.02 36.67
CA ALA A 987 64.22 -4.68 36.51
C ALA A 987 64.49 -3.85 35.24
N LYS A 988 63.87 -4.24 34.11
CA LYS A 988 63.94 -3.48 32.86
C LYS A 988 63.34 -2.08 33.01
N LEU A 989 62.20 -1.97 33.70
CA LEU A 989 61.56 -0.68 33.97
C LEU A 989 62.47 0.25 34.80
N VAL A 990 63.10 -0.26 35.87
CA VAL A 990 64.00 0.55 36.71
C VAL A 990 65.25 0.99 35.93
N ASN A 991 65.84 0.12 35.10
CA ASN A 991 66.94 0.51 34.21
C ASN A 991 66.54 1.66 33.28
N LYS A 992 65.35 1.58 32.67
CA LYS A 992 64.82 2.63 31.79
C LYS A 992 64.53 3.95 32.53
N VAL A 993 64.13 3.87 33.80
CA VAL A 993 64.00 5.06 34.66
C VAL A 993 65.35 5.72 34.90
N ILE A 994 66.41 4.93 35.19
CA ILE A 994 67.76 5.46 35.43
C ILE A 994 68.33 6.13 34.19
N GLU A 995 68.10 5.57 32.99
CA GLU A 995 68.56 6.15 31.72
C GLU A 995 67.97 7.54 31.42
N HIS A 996 66.78 7.83 31.94
CA HIS A 996 66.03 9.05 31.62
C HIS A 996 65.86 10.01 32.80
N LEU A 997 66.39 9.67 33.98
CA LEU A 997 66.41 10.52 35.15
C LEU A 997 67.79 11.18 35.30
N PRO A 998 67.90 12.52 35.31
CA PRO A 998 69.19 13.20 35.44
C PRO A 998 69.92 12.84 36.75
N GLU A 999 71.24 12.72 36.71
CA GLU A 999 72.06 12.36 37.91
C GLU A 999 71.93 13.39 39.05
N ASN A 1000 71.61 14.64 38.73
CA ASN A 1000 71.38 15.72 39.69
C ASN A 1000 69.94 15.75 40.26
N HIS A 1001 69.06 14.85 39.81
CA HIS A 1001 67.67 14.78 40.25
C HIS A 1001 67.57 14.16 41.65
N GLY A 1002 66.71 14.73 42.51
CA GLY A 1002 66.57 14.29 43.90
C GLY A 1002 66.10 12.84 44.10
N GLN A 1003 65.57 12.21 43.05
CA GLN A 1003 65.13 10.81 43.06
C GLN A 1003 66.14 9.83 42.43
N TYR A 1004 67.26 10.32 41.88
CA TYR A 1004 68.24 9.47 41.18
C TYR A 1004 68.92 8.46 42.11
N SER A 1005 69.32 8.90 43.30
CA SER A 1005 69.85 7.99 44.34
C SER A 1005 68.82 6.95 44.79
N LEU A 1006 67.53 7.27 44.75
CA LEU A 1006 66.46 6.33 45.10
C LEU A 1006 66.29 5.27 44.02
N ALA A 1007 66.36 5.66 42.74
CA ALA A 1007 66.30 4.73 41.59
C ALA A 1007 67.46 3.72 41.58
N LEU A 1008 68.70 4.16 41.89
CA LEU A 1008 69.86 3.28 42.02
C LEU A 1008 69.69 2.24 43.14
N ASN A 1009 69.27 2.69 44.33
CA ASN A 1009 69.00 1.77 45.45
C ASN A 1009 67.84 0.80 45.12
N LEU A 1010 66.86 1.24 44.34
CA LEU A 1010 65.76 0.39 43.86
C LEU A 1010 66.26 -0.67 42.86
N MET A 1011 67.20 -0.31 41.99
CA MET A 1011 67.80 -1.25 41.03
C MET A 1011 68.58 -2.34 41.75
N GLU A 1012 69.45 -1.98 42.70
CA GLU A 1012 70.19 -2.92 43.53
C GLU A 1012 69.24 -3.87 44.30
N ALA A 1013 68.11 -3.34 44.78
CA ALA A 1013 67.08 -4.13 45.45
C ALA A 1013 66.38 -5.12 44.51
N VAL A 1014 66.04 -4.71 43.28
CA VAL A 1014 65.38 -5.57 42.29
C VAL A 1014 66.33 -6.66 41.76
N GLU A 1015 67.60 -6.33 41.51
CA GLU A 1015 68.64 -7.28 41.09
C GLU A 1015 68.97 -8.32 42.16
N ALA A 1016 68.86 -7.95 43.44
CA ALA A 1016 69.08 -8.89 44.54
C ALA A 1016 67.94 -9.89 44.74
N ILE A 1017 66.76 -9.66 44.16
CA ILE A 1017 65.57 -10.53 44.19
C ILE A 1017 65.45 -11.36 42.91
N SER A 1018 65.85 -10.78 41.76
CA SER A 1018 65.93 -11.44 40.45
C SER A 1018 66.94 -12.58 40.46
#